data_AF-A0A3B6QB75-F1
#
_entry.id   AF-A0A3B6QB75-F1
#
_cell.length_a   1.000
_cell.length_b   1.000
_cell.length_c   1.000
_cell.angle_alpha   90.00
_cell.angle_beta   90.00
_cell.angle_gamma   90.00
#
_symmetry.space_group_name_H-M   'P 1'
#
loop_
_entity.id
_entity.type
_entity.pdbx_description
1 polymer ?
#
loop_
_entity_poly.entity_id
_entity_poly.type
_entity_poly.pdbx_seq_one_letter_code
_entity_poly.pdbx_strand_id
1 'polypeptide(L)'
;MVARGSGAEEAPPPTQQRLVFAYYITGHGFGHATRALEVVRHLIGAGHDVHVVTAAPEFVFTTEIDSPSLHIRRVLLDCGAVQADALTVDRLASLEKYHQTAVVPREAILRTEVEWLHSIKADLVVSDVVPVACRAAADAGIRSVCVTNFSWDFIYAEYVVAAGNHHRSIVWQIAEDYSHCEFLLRLPGYCPMPAFRDVIDVPLVVRRLHKSRSEVRKELGIAEDVKVVIFNFGGQPAGWKLKKEWLPDGWLCLVCGASDTQELPPNYVKLAKDAYTPDLMAASDCMLGKIGYGTVSEALAYKLPFVFVRRDYFNEEPFLRNMLEHYQCGIEMIRRDLLTGHWKPYLLRALTLKPCYDRPINGGEVAAHILQDTAVGKKYISGKLSGARRLRDAIVLGYQLQRAPGRDVGIPEWYSLSEKEIGVRPAVAPASRRINGSAGSSFEDFEILHGDMQGLTDTMAFLTSLSGLVGNDPRIPEKQSRERTAASVLFDLEEDIYVARAPGRLDVMGGIADYSGSLVLQMPIREACHVAIQRSDPIKQKLWKHTQARQLANGAVPILQIVSFGSELSNRAPTFDMDLSDFMDGDKPISYEKAKEYFSQDPSQKWAAYVAGTVLVLMTELGVQFTDSMSILVSSSVPEGKGVSSSASVEVATMSAIAAVYGLNIAPRDLAILCQKVENHIVGAPCGVMDQMTSACGEANKLLAMVCQPAEVKELVSIPTHIRFWGLDSGIRHSVGGTDYGSVRVGTYMGRKLIKCAASDLISQSFPSTPTQSCDASEEYEKYGVDLLKSEASLQYLCNLPPHRYEAAYARDIPEFITGDEFMEKYGDHNDAVTVIDPKRSYSVKAPTRHPIYENFRVEAFKALLTAAKTDEQLSALGELMYQCHYSYNACGLGSDGTDRLVNLVQEIQHRKTTSQHEGPSLFGAKITGGGSGGSVCVIGKNSLKSSEEIFEIQKRYKAATGYLPIVFEGSSPGAGKFGYLKIRWRSA
;
A
#
# COMPACT_ATOMS: atom_id res chain seq x y z
N MET A 1 21.64 26.95 -87.26
CA MET A 1 20.81 25.80 -86.84
C MET A 1 20.75 25.78 -85.33
N VAL A 2 19.57 25.45 -84.81
CA VAL A 2 19.19 25.21 -83.40
C VAL A 2 18.78 26.44 -82.58
N ALA A 3 17.53 26.34 -82.12
CA ALA A 3 16.66 27.36 -81.57
C ALA A 3 16.78 27.50 -80.04
N ARG A 4 16.31 28.65 -79.55
CA ARG A 4 16.10 28.97 -78.13
C ARG A 4 15.03 28.05 -77.53
N GLY A 5 15.37 27.35 -76.46
CA GLY A 5 14.45 26.61 -75.60
C GLY A 5 13.92 27.50 -74.48
N SER A 6 12.60 27.45 -74.30
CA SER A 6 11.75 28.13 -73.32
C SER A 6 12.09 27.77 -71.86
N GLY A 7 11.94 28.75 -70.97
CA GLY A 7 12.00 28.54 -69.53
C GLY A 7 10.91 27.58 -69.05
N ALA A 8 11.31 26.64 -68.19
CA ALA A 8 10.39 25.90 -67.34
C ALA A 8 10.26 26.69 -66.04
N GLU A 9 9.05 27.16 -65.75
CA GLU A 9 8.68 27.64 -64.42
C GLU A 9 8.90 26.51 -63.40
N GLU A 10 9.64 26.80 -62.33
CA GLU A 10 9.67 25.94 -61.14
C GLU A 10 8.24 25.84 -60.59
N ALA A 11 7.74 24.61 -60.46
CA ALA A 11 6.48 24.34 -59.80
C ALA A 11 6.53 24.88 -58.36
N PRO A 12 5.47 25.54 -57.87
CA PRO A 12 5.44 26.03 -56.49
C PRO A 12 5.59 24.83 -55.52
N PRO A 13 6.21 25.03 -54.35
CA PRO A 13 6.28 23.98 -53.33
C PRO A 13 4.86 23.50 -52.99
N PRO A 14 4.66 22.20 -52.72
CA PRO A 14 3.34 21.67 -52.40
C PRO A 14 2.77 22.46 -51.22
N THR A 15 1.58 23.03 -51.41
CA THR A 15 0.83 23.71 -50.35
C THR A 15 0.59 22.72 -49.21
N GLN A 16 1.24 22.95 -48.07
CA GLN A 16 1.07 22.15 -46.86
C GLN A 16 -0.41 22.17 -46.47
N GLN A 17 -1.06 21.01 -46.47
CA GLN A 17 -2.48 20.89 -46.14
C GLN A 17 -2.71 21.41 -44.71
N ARG A 18 -3.56 22.42 -44.57
CA ARG A 18 -4.00 22.93 -43.27
C ARG A 18 -4.98 21.93 -42.66
N LEU A 19 -4.68 21.46 -41.44
CA LEU A 19 -5.41 20.42 -40.72
C LEU A 19 -5.97 20.99 -39.42
N VAL A 20 -7.03 20.37 -38.90
CA VAL A 20 -7.70 20.74 -37.65
C VAL A 20 -7.49 19.63 -36.61
N PHE A 21 -6.81 19.95 -35.51
CA PHE A 21 -6.58 19.03 -34.39
C PHE A 21 -7.49 19.35 -33.22
N ALA A 22 -8.18 18.34 -32.68
CA ALA A 22 -8.87 18.46 -31.40
C ALA A 22 -7.98 17.86 -30.29
N TYR A 23 -7.38 18.70 -29.46
CA TYR A 23 -6.41 18.30 -28.43
C TYR A 23 -7.04 18.32 -27.04
N TYR A 24 -7.38 17.16 -26.53
CA TYR A 24 -7.97 16.96 -25.21
C TYR A 24 -6.89 16.81 -24.15
N ILE A 25 -6.98 17.58 -23.07
CA ILE A 25 -6.01 17.55 -21.96
C ILE A 25 -6.75 17.30 -20.65
N THR A 26 -6.31 16.29 -19.91
CA THR A 26 -6.88 15.94 -18.60
C THR A 26 -6.98 17.13 -17.66
N GLY A 27 -8.00 17.11 -16.80
CA GLY A 27 -8.14 18.09 -15.72
C GLY A 27 -7.10 17.95 -14.60
N HIS A 28 -6.15 17.00 -14.71
CA HIS A 28 -5.18 16.70 -13.66
C HIS A 28 -3.96 17.62 -13.68
N GLY A 29 -3.99 18.69 -12.89
CA GLY A 29 -2.81 19.51 -12.59
C GLY A 29 -2.24 20.29 -13.78
N PHE A 30 -1.37 21.26 -13.50
CA PHE A 30 -0.82 22.15 -14.53
C PHE A 30 0.25 21.51 -15.41
N GLY A 31 0.90 20.44 -14.94
CA GLY A 31 1.99 19.76 -15.67
C GLY A 31 1.56 19.18 -17.02
N HIS A 32 0.31 18.71 -17.11
CA HIS A 32 -0.30 18.21 -18.35
C HIS A 32 -0.54 19.32 -19.36
N ALA A 33 -1.10 20.43 -18.92
CA ALA A 33 -1.29 21.61 -19.76
C ALA A 33 0.06 22.12 -20.30
N THR A 34 1.10 22.20 -19.47
CA THR A 34 2.41 22.70 -19.89
C THR A 34 3.17 21.78 -20.85
N ARG A 35 2.97 20.45 -20.78
CA ARG A 35 3.60 19.53 -21.76
C ARG A 35 2.84 19.50 -23.08
N ALA A 36 1.51 19.49 -23.03
CA ALA A 36 0.67 19.51 -24.21
C ALA A 36 0.86 20.82 -24.98
N LEU A 37 1.02 21.93 -24.26
CA LEU A 37 1.37 23.24 -24.82
C LEU A 37 2.53 23.18 -25.82
N GLU A 38 3.61 22.47 -25.50
CA GLU A 38 4.77 22.39 -26.39
C GLU A 38 4.45 21.63 -27.69
N VAL A 39 3.62 20.58 -27.63
CA VAL A 39 3.15 19.88 -28.84
C VAL A 39 2.24 20.79 -29.67
N VAL A 40 1.30 21.48 -29.00
CA VAL A 40 0.37 22.45 -29.63
C VAL A 40 1.13 23.58 -30.32
N ARG A 41 2.17 24.11 -29.69
CA ARG A 41 3.06 25.15 -30.23
C ARG A 41 3.64 24.72 -31.58
N HIS A 42 4.13 23.49 -31.69
CA HIS A 42 4.71 22.96 -32.92
C HIS A 42 3.67 22.68 -34.01
N LEU A 43 2.47 22.20 -33.65
CA LEU A 43 1.36 22.02 -34.61
C LEU A 43 0.92 23.36 -35.22
N ILE A 44 0.77 24.40 -34.39
CA ILE A 44 0.43 25.75 -34.84
C ILE A 44 1.58 26.33 -35.68
N GLY A 45 2.82 26.14 -35.25
CA GLY A 45 4.01 26.55 -36.02
C GLY A 45 4.12 25.89 -37.39
N ALA A 46 3.56 24.68 -37.55
CA ALA A 46 3.44 23.98 -38.83
C ALA A 46 2.24 24.43 -39.70
N GLY A 47 1.47 25.41 -39.24
CA GLY A 47 0.35 26.01 -39.99
C GLY A 47 -1.00 25.32 -39.80
N HIS A 48 -1.20 24.59 -38.71
CA HIS A 48 -2.45 23.87 -38.40
C HIS A 48 -3.30 24.61 -37.36
N ASP A 49 -4.61 24.34 -37.35
CA ASP A 49 -5.53 24.83 -36.33
C ASP A 49 -5.64 23.81 -35.20
N VAL A 50 -5.58 24.29 -33.95
CA VAL A 50 -5.61 23.42 -32.76
C VAL A 50 -6.69 23.90 -31.80
N HIS A 51 -7.67 23.04 -31.56
CA HIS A 51 -8.71 23.21 -30.56
C HIS A 51 -8.33 22.47 -29.28
N VAL A 52 -7.86 23.20 -28.27
CA VAL A 52 -7.53 22.65 -26.95
C VAL A 52 -8.79 22.53 -26.10
N VAL A 53 -9.10 21.32 -25.63
CA VAL A 53 -10.20 21.03 -24.72
C VAL A 53 -9.64 20.67 -23.35
N THR A 54 -9.86 21.51 -22.35
CA THR A 54 -9.26 21.32 -21.02
C THR A 54 -10.00 22.06 -19.91
N ALA A 55 -9.82 21.64 -18.65
CA ALA A 55 -10.23 22.42 -17.48
C ALA A 55 -9.15 23.39 -17.00
N ALA A 56 -7.93 23.30 -17.54
CA ALA A 56 -6.84 24.21 -17.20
C ALA A 56 -7.19 25.67 -17.57
N PRO A 57 -6.70 26.67 -16.80
CA PRO A 57 -6.88 28.07 -17.12
C PRO A 57 -6.29 28.46 -18.48
N GLU A 58 -6.99 29.32 -19.21
CA GLU A 58 -6.63 29.76 -20.56
C GLU A 58 -5.23 30.40 -20.64
N PHE A 59 -4.87 31.17 -19.60
CA PHE A 59 -3.58 31.87 -19.52
C PHE A 59 -2.37 30.94 -19.64
N VAL A 60 -2.51 29.64 -19.30
CA VAL A 60 -1.42 28.67 -19.40
C VAL A 60 -0.97 28.51 -20.86
N PHE A 61 -1.88 28.69 -21.81
CA PHE A 61 -1.60 28.57 -23.24
C PHE A 61 -1.38 29.94 -23.89
N THR A 62 -2.26 30.91 -23.61
CA THR A 62 -2.25 32.21 -24.30
C THR A 62 -1.08 33.10 -23.91
N THR A 63 -0.43 32.87 -22.77
CA THR A 63 0.82 33.57 -22.41
C THR A 63 1.98 33.16 -23.31
N GLU A 64 1.94 31.94 -23.85
CA GLU A 64 3.05 31.32 -24.58
C GLU A 64 2.81 31.20 -26.09
N ILE A 65 1.53 31.19 -26.50
CA ILE A 65 1.07 31.10 -27.88
C ILE A 65 0.08 32.22 -28.14
N ASP A 66 0.54 33.24 -28.85
CA ASP A 66 -0.31 34.28 -29.43
C ASP A 66 -0.54 33.97 -30.91
N SER A 67 -1.63 33.24 -31.21
CA SER A 67 -1.96 32.82 -32.57
C SER A 67 -3.48 32.69 -32.77
N PRO A 68 -4.03 33.17 -33.90
CA PRO A 68 -5.45 32.99 -34.22
C PRO A 68 -5.84 31.53 -34.49
N SER A 69 -4.85 30.64 -34.66
CA SER A 69 -5.06 29.19 -34.86
C SER A 69 -5.12 28.39 -33.55
N LEU A 70 -5.00 29.06 -32.40
CA LEU A 70 -5.26 28.45 -31.10
C LEU A 70 -6.70 28.74 -30.66
N HIS A 71 -7.47 27.68 -30.41
CA HIS A 71 -8.83 27.78 -29.90
C HIS A 71 -8.94 27.01 -28.59
N ILE A 72 -9.44 27.65 -27.52
CA ILE A 72 -9.53 27.00 -26.20
C ILE A 72 -11.00 26.81 -25.83
N ARG A 73 -11.39 25.56 -25.59
CA ARG A 73 -12.72 25.16 -25.10
C ARG A 73 -12.59 24.64 -23.68
N ARG A 74 -13.03 25.45 -22.71
CA ARG A 74 -12.89 25.12 -21.29
C ARG A 74 -13.98 24.16 -20.81
N VAL A 75 -13.64 22.87 -20.73
CA VAL A 75 -14.56 21.79 -20.30
C VAL A 75 -13.80 20.77 -19.45
N LEU A 76 -14.44 20.31 -18.38
CA LEU A 76 -13.92 19.23 -17.53
C LEU A 76 -14.55 17.90 -17.96
N LEU A 77 -13.76 17.04 -18.62
CA LEU A 77 -14.22 15.73 -19.11
C LEU A 77 -13.68 14.55 -18.28
N ASP A 78 -12.63 14.80 -17.51
CA ASP A 78 -12.15 13.94 -16.44
C ASP A 78 -11.57 14.81 -15.32
N CYS A 79 -11.53 14.27 -14.10
CA CYS A 79 -11.05 15.01 -12.92
C CYS A 79 -9.64 14.61 -12.47
N GLY A 80 -9.07 13.56 -13.06
CA GLY A 80 -7.85 12.90 -12.60
C GLY A 80 -7.80 12.59 -11.11
N ALA A 81 -6.59 12.48 -10.56
CA ALA A 81 -6.40 12.23 -9.13
C ALA A 81 -6.65 13.50 -8.28
N VAL A 82 -7.62 13.40 -7.38
CA VAL A 82 -7.94 14.42 -6.36
C VAL A 82 -6.83 14.43 -5.31
N GLN A 83 -6.24 15.60 -5.09
CA GLN A 83 -5.20 15.81 -4.07
C GLN A 83 -5.87 16.25 -2.76
N ALA A 84 -5.63 15.50 -1.68
CA ALA A 84 -6.02 15.90 -0.33
C ALA A 84 -5.11 17.04 0.18
N ASP A 85 -3.82 16.93 -0.13
CA ASP A 85 -2.81 17.95 0.13
C ASP A 85 -1.74 17.92 -0.98
N ALA A 86 -0.71 18.76 -0.87
CA ALA A 86 0.34 18.88 -1.88
C ALA A 86 1.08 17.56 -2.19
N LEU A 87 1.10 16.61 -1.25
CA LEU A 87 1.81 15.34 -1.28
C LEU A 87 0.87 14.12 -1.27
N THR A 88 -0.40 14.26 -0.90
CA THR A 88 -1.30 13.10 -0.72
C THR A 88 -2.43 13.10 -1.74
N VAL A 89 -2.63 11.95 -2.42
CA VAL A 89 -3.81 11.72 -3.26
C VAL A 89 -4.93 11.08 -2.44
N ASP A 90 -6.14 11.65 -2.54
CA ASP A 90 -7.36 11.04 -2.03
C ASP A 90 -7.96 10.09 -3.07
N ARG A 91 -7.73 8.80 -2.87
CA ARG A 91 -8.17 7.74 -3.79
C ARG A 91 -9.69 7.65 -3.88
N LEU A 92 -10.41 7.79 -2.76
CA LEU A 92 -11.87 7.65 -2.73
C LEU A 92 -12.52 8.88 -3.35
N ALA A 93 -12.08 10.09 -2.98
CA ALA A 93 -12.57 11.31 -3.59
C ALA A 93 -12.25 11.36 -5.10
N SER A 94 -11.10 10.80 -5.54
CA SER A 94 -10.78 10.66 -6.96
C SER A 94 -11.82 9.81 -7.70
N LEU A 95 -12.15 8.64 -7.16
CA LEU A 95 -13.13 7.74 -7.78
C LEU A 95 -14.53 8.34 -7.79
N GLU A 96 -14.95 8.95 -6.68
CA GLU A 96 -16.28 9.57 -6.58
C GLU A 96 -16.39 10.75 -7.52
N LYS A 97 -15.39 11.64 -7.54
CA LYS A 97 -15.38 12.78 -8.45
C LYS A 97 -15.35 12.33 -9.91
N TYR A 98 -14.62 11.26 -10.24
CA TYR A 98 -14.61 10.73 -11.60
C TYR A 98 -15.97 10.13 -11.96
N HIS A 99 -16.61 9.41 -11.04
CA HIS A 99 -17.95 8.89 -11.22
C HIS A 99 -18.93 10.01 -11.59
N GLN A 100 -18.95 11.08 -10.80
CA GLN A 100 -19.84 12.23 -11.05
C GLN A 100 -19.48 13.00 -12.32
N THR A 101 -18.19 13.13 -12.65
CA THR A 101 -17.72 13.96 -13.77
C THR A 101 -17.84 13.26 -15.12
N ALA A 102 -17.53 11.96 -15.18
CA ALA A 102 -17.32 11.24 -16.45
C ALA A 102 -18.20 10.00 -16.61
N VAL A 103 -18.74 9.43 -15.53
CA VAL A 103 -19.58 8.21 -15.60
C VAL A 103 -21.07 8.57 -15.66
N VAL A 104 -21.55 9.37 -14.72
CA VAL A 104 -22.97 9.78 -14.65
C VAL A 104 -23.43 10.54 -15.91
N PRO A 105 -22.73 11.59 -16.38
CA PRO A 105 -23.14 12.34 -17.56
C PRO A 105 -22.61 11.76 -18.90
N ARG A 106 -22.07 10.54 -18.91
CA ARG A 106 -21.26 10.01 -20.03
C ARG A 106 -21.96 10.08 -21.40
N GLU A 107 -23.21 9.64 -21.48
CA GLU A 107 -23.98 9.65 -22.74
C GLU A 107 -24.17 11.07 -23.29
N ALA A 108 -24.42 12.04 -22.40
CA ALA A 108 -24.55 13.44 -22.79
C ALA A 108 -23.21 14.01 -23.27
N ILE A 109 -22.11 13.67 -22.58
CA ILE A 109 -20.76 14.06 -22.99
C ILE A 109 -20.45 13.54 -24.38
N LEU A 110 -20.61 12.23 -24.64
CA LEU A 110 -20.28 11.62 -25.93
C LEU A 110 -21.06 12.28 -27.08
N ARG A 111 -22.37 12.48 -26.93
CA ARG A 111 -23.18 13.14 -27.96
C ARG A 111 -22.66 14.54 -28.26
N THR A 112 -22.41 15.35 -27.22
CA THR A 112 -21.91 16.72 -27.38
C THR A 112 -20.52 16.76 -28.01
N GLU A 113 -19.61 15.85 -27.62
CA GLU A 113 -18.26 15.81 -28.20
C GLU A 113 -18.29 15.35 -29.67
N VAL A 114 -19.10 14.35 -30.03
CA VAL A 114 -19.26 13.90 -31.42
C VAL A 114 -19.80 15.03 -32.31
N GLU A 115 -20.86 15.71 -31.88
CA GLU A 115 -21.43 16.86 -32.60
C GLU A 115 -20.40 17.98 -32.76
N TRP A 116 -19.64 18.26 -31.70
CA TRP A 116 -18.62 19.31 -31.72
C TRP A 116 -17.44 18.97 -32.64
N LEU A 117 -16.92 17.73 -32.59
CA LEU A 117 -15.83 17.27 -33.45
C LEU A 117 -16.19 17.39 -34.94
N HIS A 118 -17.43 17.07 -35.32
CA HIS A 118 -17.92 17.28 -36.68
C HIS A 118 -18.06 18.77 -37.03
N SER A 119 -18.50 19.60 -36.09
CA SER A 119 -18.68 21.05 -36.32
C SER A 119 -17.38 21.76 -36.66
N ILE A 120 -16.27 21.36 -36.03
CA ILE A 120 -14.93 21.90 -36.29
C ILE A 120 -14.22 21.19 -37.44
N LYS A 121 -14.81 20.12 -37.99
CA LYS A 121 -14.21 19.27 -39.02
C LYS A 121 -12.83 18.74 -38.62
N ALA A 122 -12.73 18.19 -37.40
CA ALA A 122 -11.47 17.69 -36.89
C ALA A 122 -10.90 16.56 -37.77
N ASP A 123 -9.63 16.69 -38.16
CA ASP A 123 -8.89 15.68 -38.93
C ASP A 123 -8.28 14.60 -38.02
N LEU A 124 -7.92 14.97 -36.79
CA LEU A 124 -7.36 14.07 -35.78
C LEU A 124 -7.73 14.50 -34.36
N VAL A 125 -8.10 13.52 -33.53
CA VAL A 125 -8.27 13.71 -32.08
C VAL A 125 -6.98 13.32 -31.37
N VAL A 126 -6.45 14.21 -30.56
CA VAL A 126 -5.26 13.97 -29.72
C VAL A 126 -5.68 14.01 -28.27
N SER A 127 -5.29 13.01 -27.48
CA SER A 127 -5.63 12.94 -26.06
C SER A 127 -4.39 12.87 -25.18
N ASP A 128 -4.19 13.88 -24.34
CA ASP A 128 -3.36 13.78 -23.14
C ASP A 128 -4.21 13.15 -22.02
N VAL A 129 -4.45 11.84 -22.19
CA VAL A 129 -5.14 10.89 -21.28
C VAL A 129 -6.59 11.15 -20.92
N VAL A 130 -7.33 11.99 -21.65
CA VAL A 130 -8.79 12.09 -21.49
C VAL A 130 -9.45 10.85 -22.10
N PRO A 131 -10.04 9.92 -21.32
CA PRO A 131 -10.49 8.63 -21.87
C PRO A 131 -11.64 8.81 -22.87
N VAL A 132 -12.66 9.59 -22.49
CA VAL A 132 -13.87 9.80 -23.29
C VAL A 132 -13.60 10.40 -24.67
N ALA A 133 -12.46 11.11 -24.85
CA ALA A 133 -12.06 11.67 -26.14
C ALA A 133 -11.79 10.57 -27.20
N CYS A 134 -11.17 9.46 -26.79
CA CYS A 134 -10.90 8.32 -27.68
C CYS A 134 -12.20 7.67 -28.17
N ARG A 135 -13.20 7.55 -27.28
CA ARG A 135 -14.51 7.02 -27.63
C ARG A 135 -15.30 7.99 -28.51
N ALA A 136 -15.33 9.28 -28.17
CA ALA A 136 -15.99 10.29 -28.98
C ALA A 136 -15.42 10.37 -30.40
N ALA A 137 -14.09 10.26 -30.54
CA ALA A 137 -13.44 10.19 -31.84
C ALA A 137 -13.93 8.98 -32.67
N ALA A 138 -13.98 7.80 -32.05
CA ALA A 138 -14.44 6.59 -32.72
C ALA A 138 -15.93 6.68 -33.14
N ASP A 139 -16.78 7.20 -32.26
CA ASP A 139 -18.21 7.41 -32.54
C ASP A 139 -18.41 8.46 -33.67
N ALA A 140 -17.51 9.44 -33.78
CA ALA A 140 -17.46 10.42 -34.87
C ALA A 140 -16.77 9.90 -36.15
N GLY A 141 -16.20 8.69 -36.15
CA GLY A 141 -15.43 8.14 -37.27
C GLY A 141 -14.09 8.84 -37.53
N ILE A 142 -13.52 9.51 -36.52
CA ILE A 142 -12.25 10.25 -36.57
C ILE A 142 -11.16 9.43 -35.87
N ARG A 143 -9.94 9.45 -36.40
CA ARG A 143 -8.80 8.75 -35.79
C ARG A 143 -8.37 9.45 -34.51
N SER A 144 -7.88 8.68 -33.53
CA SER A 144 -7.37 9.24 -32.28
C SER A 144 -6.00 8.69 -31.88
N VAL A 145 -5.17 9.54 -31.29
CA VAL A 145 -3.83 9.22 -30.76
C VAL A 145 -3.68 9.78 -29.35
N CYS A 146 -3.12 8.99 -28.44
CA CYS A 146 -2.80 9.46 -27.09
C CYS A 146 -1.34 9.94 -27.02
N VAL A 147 -1.07 10.99 -26.23
CA VAL A 147 0.30 11.50 -25.98
C VAL A 147 0.51 11.64 -24.47
N THR A 148 1.24 10.72 -23.84
CA THR A 148 1.35 10.66 -22.38
C THR A 148 2.44 9.72 -21.89
N ASN A 149 2.76 9.76 -20.59
CA ASN A 149 3.57 8.78 -19.90
C ASN A 149 2.75 7.85 -18.96
N PHE A 150 1.46 8.09 -18.70
CA PHE A 150 0.63 7.17 -17.88
C PHE A 150 -0.79 7.08 -18.43
N SER A 151 -1.64 6.20 -17.86
CA SER A 151 -3.06 6.10 -18.19
C SER A 151 -3.96 5.99 -16.96
N TRP A 152 -5.18 6.51 -17.00
CA TRP A 152 -6.06 6.54 -15.83
C TRP A 152 -6.54 5.15 -15.37
N ASP A 153 -6.63 4.17 -16.26
CA ASP A 153 -6.93 2.78 -15.91
C ASP A 153 -5.84 2.22 -14.99
N PHE A 154 -4.57 2.52 -15.26
CA PHE A 154 -3.45 2.13 -14.38
C PHE A 154 -3.49 2.86 -13.04
N ILE A 155 -3.71 4.18 -13.04
CA ILE A 155 -3.77 4.97 -11.80
C ILE A 155 -4.94 4.50 -10.91
N TYR A 156 -6.14 4.35 -11.48
CA TYR A 156 -7.34 3.99 -10.71
C TYR A 156 -7.45 2.50 -10.39
N ALA A 157 -6.70 1.62 -11.06
CA ALA A 157 -6.69 0.20 -10.73
C ALA A 157 -6.34 -0.07 -9.26
N GLU A 158 -5.46 0.72 -8.65
CA GLU A 158 -5.14 0.61 -7.22
C GLU A 158 -6.24 1.22 -6.33
N TYR A 159 -6.90 2.29 -6.80
CA TYR A 159 -7.88 3.01 -6.02
C TYR A 159 -9.16 2.16 -5.86
N VAL A 160 -9.61 1.49 -6.93
CA VAL A 160 -10.82 0.64 -6.90
C VAL A 160 -10.65 -0.60 -6.02
N VAL A 161 -9.43 -1.11 -5.85
CA VAL A 161 -9.16 -2.19 -4.88
C VAL A 161 -9.43 -1.73 -3.46
N ALA A 162 -9.22 -0.45 -3.17
CA ALA A 162 -9.42 0.10 -1.84
C ALA A 162 -10.86 0.58 -1.58
N ALA A 163 -11.63 0.90 -2.62
CA ALA A 163 -12.97 1.49 -2.52
C ALA A 163 -14.14 0.46 -2.49
N GLY A 164 -13.86 -0.84 -2.63
CA GLY A 164 -14.90 -1.87 -2.69
C GLY A 164 -15.58 -1.98 -4.07
N ASN A 165 -16.81 -2.53 -4.10
CA ASN A 165 -17.47 -2.92 -5.36
C ASN A 165 -18.05 -1.75 -6.17
N HIS A 166 -18.35 -0.60 -5.54
CA HIS A 166 -19.14 0.47 -6.14
C HIS A 166 -18.45 1.15 -7.34
N HIS A 167 -17.12 1.29 -7.31
CA HIS A 167 -16.35 2.01 -8.33
C HIS A 167 -15.61 1.11 -9.30
N ARG A 168 -15.77 -0.23 -9.22
CA ARG A 168 -15.01 -1.17 -10.06
C ARG A 168 -15.18 -0.90 -11.55
N SER A 169 -16.40 -0.58 -12.00
CA SER A 169 -16.75 -0.32 -13.41
C SER A 169 -15.95 0.81 -14.05
N ILE A 170 -15.44 1.76 -13.26
CA ILE A 170 -14.67 2.93 -13.74
C ILE A 170 -13.44 2.50 -14.54
N VAL A 171 -12.64 1.58 -14.01
CA VAL A 171 -11.38 1.15 -14.65
C VAL A 171 -11.67 0.46 -15.97
N TRP A 172 -12.74 -0.34 -16.04
CA TRP A 172 -13.16 -1.03 -17.26
C TRP A 172 -13.62 -0.04 -18.32
N GLN A 173 -14.40 0.97 -17.93
CA GLN A 173 -14.86 2.00 -18.84
C GLN A 173 -13.68 2.79 -19.43
N ILE A 174 -12.72 3.17 -18.59
CA ILE A 174 -11.52 3.90 -19.03
C ILE A 174 -10.69 3.05 -20.01
N ALA A 175 -10.45 1.78 -19.67
CA ALA A 175 -9.69 0.87 -20.53
C ALA A 175 -10.41 0.61 -21.86
N GLU A 176 -11.74 0.51 -21.85
CA GLU A 176 -12.55 0.42 -23.07
C GLU A 176 -12.39 1.68 -23.93
N ASP A 177 -12.56 2.85 -23.33
CA ASP A 177 -12.47 4.13 -24.04
C ASP A 177 -11.09 4.29 -24.70
N TYR A 178 -9.99 4.01 -23.98
CA TYR A 178 -8.64 4.03 -24.55
C TYR A 178 -8.41 2.97 -25.64
N SER A 179 -9.12 1.84 -25.64
CA SER A 179 -8.93 0.78 -26.64
C SER A 179 -9.32 1.18 -28.07
N HIS A 180 -10.08 2.27 -28.19
CA HIS A 180 -10.47 2.93 -29.45
C HIS A 180 -9.37 3.84 -30.02
N CYS A 181 -8.35 4.14 -29.22
CA CYS A 181 -7.16 4.86 -29.69
C CYS A 181 -6.39 4.03 -30.72
N GLU A 182 -5.82 4.69 -31.72
CA GLU A 182 -5.04 4.02 -32.76
C GLU A 182 -3.69 3.55 -32.23
N PHE A 183 -2.96 4.45 -31.57
CA PHE A 183 -1.70 4.15 -30.89
C PHE A 183 -1.36 5.23 -29.85
N LEU A 184 -0.36 4.94 -29.01
CA LEU A 184 0.16 5.83 -27.98
C LEU A 184 1.52 6.40 -28.40
N LEU A 185 1.67 7.73 -28.37
CA LEU A 185 2.96 8.41 -28.28
C LEU A 185 3.37 8.45 -26.81
N ARG A 186 4.35 7.61 -26.45
CA ARG A 186 4.75 7.41 -25.06
C ARG A 186 5.93 8.30 -24.69
N LEU A 187 5.72 9.14 -23.68
CA LEU A 187 6.75 10.05 -23.17
C LEU A 187 7.68 9.31 -22.18
N PRO A 188 8.94 9.76 -21.98
CA PRO A 188 9.86 9.17 -20.99
C PRO A 188 9.30 9.15 -19.55
N GLY A 189 9.78 8.22 -18.71
CA GLY A 189 9.27 8.08 -17.34
C GLY A 189 7.86 7.50 -17.28
N TYR A 190 7.55 6.58 -18.20
CA TYR A 190 6.20 6.04 -18.38
C TYR A 190 5.84 4.93 -17.40
N CYS A 191 4.56 4.91 -17.02
CA CYS A 191 3.90 3.80 -16.35
C CYS A 191 3.53 2.69 -17.36
N PRO A 192 3.29 1.47 -16.88
CA PRO A 192 2.60 0.46 -17.66
C PRO A 192 1.22 0.95 -18.09
N MET A 193 0.94 0.86 -19.39
CA MET A 193 -0.26 1.40 -20.03
C MET A 193 -0.92 0.32 -20.89
N PRO A 194 -1.55 -0.69 -20.26
CA PRO A 194 -1.96 -1.93 -20.91
C PRO A 194 -3.10 -1.77 -21.90
N ALA A 195 -3.91 -0.72 -21.74
CA ALA A 195 -4.97 -0.36 -22.69
C ALA A 195 -4.40 -0.03 -24.08
N PHE A 196 -3.12 0.34 -24.15
CA PHE A 196 -2.41 0.68 -25.38
C PHE A 196 -1.46 -0.45 -25.77
N ARG A 197 -1.78 -1.15 -26.85
CA ARG A 197 -0.90 -2.20 -27.39
C ARG A 197 0.16 -1.64 -28.33
N ASP A 198 -0.23 -0.61 -29.07
CA ASP A 198 0.48 -0.04 -30.19
C ASP A 198 1.13 1.26 -29.71
N VAL A 199 2.46 1.29 -29.58
CA VAL A 199 3.20 2.34 -28.85
C VAL A 199 4.41 2.82 -29.64
N ILE A 200 4.61 4.14 -29.68
CA ILE A 200 5.78 4.81 -30.26
C ILE A 200 6.40 5.69 -29.17
N ASP A 201 7.66 5.43 -28.81
CA ASP A 201 8.38 6.25 -27.84
C ASP A 201 8.85 7.56 -28.49
N VAL A 202 8.66 8.69 -27.80
CA VAL A 202 9.13 10.01 -28.24
C VAL A 202 10.17 10.60 -27.26
N PRO A 203 11.00 11.56 -27.70
CA PRO A 203 11.94 12.24 -26.81
C PRO A 203 11.25 13.02 -25.69
N LEU A 204 12.05 13.54 -24.75
CA LEU A 204 11.54 14.30 -23.61
C LEU A 204 10.87 15.60 -24.10
N VAL A 205 9.67 15.86 -23.60
CA VAL A 205 8.92 17.10 -23.87
C VAL A 205 9.25 18.11 -22.77
N VAL A 206 9.84 19.23 -23.17
CA VAL A 206 10.36 20.27 -22.28
C VAL A 206 10.03 21.64 -22.85
N ARG A 207 9.56 22.56 -22.02
CA ARG A 207 9.36 23.97 -22.39
C ARG A 207 10.71 24.67 -22.52
N ARG A 208 10.93 25.49 -23.56
CA ARG A 208 12.19 26.21 -23.80
C ARG A 208 12.46 27.31 -22.77
N LEU A 209 13.74 27.70 -22.61
CA LEU A 209 14.11 28.89 -21.85
C LEU A 209 13.83 30.16 -22.66
N HIS A 210 13.34 31.20 -21.98
CA HIS A 210 13.20 32.54 -22.55
C HIS A 210 14.39 33.43 -22.18
N LYS A 211 14.95 33.21 -20.99
CA LYS A 211 16.07 34.00 -20.47
C LYS A 211 17.20 33.10 -20.01
N SER A 212 18.41 33.62 -20.07
CA SER A 212 19.58 33.00 -19.46
C SER A 212 19.56 33.16 -17.94
N ARG A 213 20.28 32.29 -17.23
CA ARG A 213 20.48 32.37 -15.77
C ARG A 213 20.90 33.78 -15.30
N SER A 214 21.83 34.41 -16.02
CA SER A 214 22.38 35.71 -15.62
C SER A 214 21.35 36.84 -15.74
N GLU A 215 20.50 36.79 -16.78
CA GLU A 215 19.40 37.74 -16.96
C GLU A 215 18.38 37.62 -15.83
N VAL A 216 17.94 36.39 -15.51
CA VAL A 216 16.98 36.12 -14.44
C VAL A 216 17.53 36.57 -13.07
N ARG A 217 18.80 36.24 -12.76
CA ARG A 217 19.43 36.63 -11.50
C ARG A 217 19.57 38.15 -11.35
N LYS A 218 19.93 38.84 -12.44
CA LYS A 218 20.01 40.30 -12.46
C LYS A 218 18.66 40.95 -12.21
N GLU A 219 17.59 40.44 -12.81
CA GLU A 219 16.21 40.92 -12.61
C GLU A 219 15.74 40.74 -11.16
N LEU A 220 16.14 39.64 -10.52
CA LEU A 220 15.81 39.34 -9.12
C LEU A 220 16.76 40.00 -8.11
N GLY A 221 17.81 40.71 -8.56
CA GLY A 221 18.82 41.32 -7.68
C GLY A 221 19.68 40.29 -6.93
N ILE A 222 19.84 39.09 -7.48
CA ILE A 222 20.59 37.99 -6.87
C ILE A 222 22.01 37.98 -7.44
N ALA A 223 23.01 38.06 -6.56
CA ALA A 223 24.41 37.95 -6.97
C ALA A 223 24.76 36.51 -7.40
N GLU A 224 25.72 36.35 -8.32
CA GLU A 224 26.03 35.04 -8.93
C GLU A 224 26.60 34.03 -7.93
N ASP A 225 27.26 34.49 -6.87
CA ASP A 225 27.85 33.68 -5.80
C ASP A 225 26.82 33.20 -4.76
N VAL A 226 25.63 33.81 -4.71
CA VAL A 226 24.55 33.43 -3.80
C VAL A 226 23.93 32.10 -4.24
N LYS A 227 23.72 31.20 -3.28
CA LYS A 227 23.05 29.91 -3.52
C LYS A 227 21.54 30.06 -3.47
N VAL A 228 20.88 29.52 -4.49
CA VAL A 228 19.43 29.66 -4.69
C VAL A 228 18.76 28.29 -4.74
N VAL A 229 17.76 28.08 -3.89
CA VAL A 229 16.84 26.94 -3.98
C VAL A 229 15.46 27.41 -4.48
N ILE A 230 14.92 26.77 -5.51
CA ILE A 230 13.52 26.99 -5.90
C ILE A 230 12.61 26.02 -5.16
N PHE A 231 11.61 26.55 -4.45
CA PHE A 231 10.62 25.80 -3.68
C PHE A 231 9.30 25.76 -4.45
N ASN A 232 8.95 24.60 -5.00
CA ASN A 232 7.79 24.45 -5.88
C ASN A 232 6.97 23.18 -5.61
N PHE A 233 5.72 23.38 -5.21
CA PHE A 233 4.74 22.32 -4.94
C PHE A 233 3.48 22.43 -5.82
N GLY A 234 3.56 23.15 -6.95
CA GLY A 234 2.56 23.10 -8.02
C GLY A 234 1.27 23.89 -7.76
N GLY A 235 1.37 25.07 -7.14
CA GLY A 235 0.28 26.06 -7.07
C GLY A 235 -0.88 25.76 -6.11
N GLN A 236 -0.86 24.64 -5.37
CA GLN A 236 -1.78 24.44 -4.27
C GLN A 236 -1.32 25.23 -3.03
N PRO A 237 -2.22 25.95 -2.33
CA PRO A 237 -1.90 26.65 -1.09
C PRO A 237 -1.57 25.61 -0.01
N ALA A 238 -0.29 25.34 0.17
CA ALA A 238 0.14 24.25 1.02
C ALA A 238 0.38 24.65 2.48
N GLY A 239 0.01 25.87 2.87
CA GLY A 239 -0.03 26.30 4.27
C GLY A 239 1.33 26.24 5.00
N TRP A 240 2.44 26.21 4.28
CA TRP A 240 3.77 26.02 4.85
C TRP A 240 4.16 27.20 5.77
N LYS A 241 4.51 26.90 7.02
CA LYS A 241 5.11 27.85 7.96
C LYS A 241 6.64 27.79 7.85
N LEU A 242 7.17 28.34 6.77
CA LEU A 242 8.61 28.37 6.49
C LEU A 242 9.33 29.18 7.57
N LYS A 243 10.45 28.66 8.08
CA LYS A 243 11.27 29.33 9.09
C LYS A 243 12.68 29.61 8.57
N LYS A 244 13.29 30.69 9.05
CA LYS A 244 14.61 31.15 8.60
C LYS A 244 15.68 30.06 8.75
N GLU A 245 15.62 29.31 9.85
CA GLU A 245 16.58 28.27 10.23
C GLU A 245 16.54 27.00 9.37
N TRP A 246 15.55 26.86 8.48
CA TRP A 246 15.45 25.68 7.61
C TRP A 246 16.43 25.75 6.43
N LEU A 247 16.86 26.95 6.04
CA LEU A 247 17.84 27.14 4.98
C LEU A 247 19.27 27.21 5.54
N PRO A 248 20.28 26.76 4.78
CA PRO A 248 21.68 27.01 5.13
C PRO A 248 21.98 28.52 5.12
N ASP A 249 22.95 28.94 5.93
CA ASP A 249 23.34 30.35 6.01
C ASP A 249 23.77 30.91 4.64
N GLY A 250 23.28 32.09 4.29
CA GLY A 250 23.58 32.77 3.03
C GLY A 250 22.77 32.29 1.82
N TRP A 251 21.86 31.32 1.97
CA TRP A 251 20.99 30.86 0.88
C TRP A 251 19.75 31.72 0.73
N LEU A 252 19.25 31.80 -0.51
CA LEU A 252 17.94 32.35 -0.84
C LEU A 252 17.01 31.23 -1.34
N CYS A 253 15.73 31.34 -0.99
CA CYS A 253 14.70 30.44 -1.47
C CYS A 253 13.67 31.18 -2.32
N LEU A 254 13.50 30.78 -3.58
CA LEU A 254 12.45 31.30 -4.45
C LEU A 254 11.17 30.49 -4.23
N VAL A 255 10.13 31.11 -3.69
CA VAL A 255 8.90 30.42 -3.30
C VAL A 255 7.84 30.58 -4.40
N CYS A 256 7.51 29.49 -5.10
CA CYS A 256 6.47 29.45 -6.10
C CYS A 256 5.07 29.32 -5.46
N GLY A 257 4.11 30.14 -5.89
CA GLY A 257 2.70 29.98 -5.53
C GLY A 257 2.32 30.38 -4.10
N ALA A 258 3.15 31.16 -3.40
CA ALA A 258 2.79 31.74 -2.10
C ALA A 258 1.60 32.71 -2.23
N SER A 259 0.72 32.74 -1.22
CA SER A 259 -0.43 33.65 -1.24
C SER A 259 -0.02 35.12 -1.02
N ASP A 260 -0.85 36.06 -1.47
CA ASP A 260 -0.63 37.52 -1.30
C ASP A 260 -0.59 37.98 0.15
N THR A 261 -1.14 37.16 1.04
CA THR A 261 -1.19 37.39 2.49
C THR A 261 -0.14 36.61 3.28
N GLN A 262 0.67 35.76 2.64
CA GLN A 262 1.66 34.95 3.33
C GLN A 262 2.92 35.77 3.62
N GLU A 263 3.20 36.01 4.90
CA GLU A 263 4.50 36.53 5.33
C GLU A 263 5.56 35.44 5.19
N LEU A 264 6.69 35.80 4.58
CA LEU A 264 7.84 34.93 4.38
C LEU A 264 9.06 35.47 5.13
N PRO A 265 9.95 34.61 5.67
CA PRO A 265 11.18 35.07 6.30
C PRO A 265 12.11 35.81 5.29
N PRO A 266 13.05 36.65 5.74
CA PRO A 266 13.84 37.54 4.87
C PRO A 266 14.64 36.85 3.75
N ASN A 267 15.01 35.58 3.93
CA ASN A 267 15.76 34.77 2.96
C ASN A 267 14.85 33.99 1.99
N TYR A 268 13.54 34.28 1.99
CA TYR A 268 12.56 33.68 1.09
C TYR A 268 11.97 34.77 0.18
N VAL A 269 12.21 34.63 -1.12
CA VAL A 269 11.72 35.54 -2.15
C VAL A 269 10.42 34.99 -2.72
N LYS A 270 9.35 35.74 -2.56
CA LYS A 270 8.06 35.40 -3.14
C LYS A 270 8.08 35.66 -4.66
N LEU A 271 7.73 34.65 -5.45
CA LEU A 271 7.59 34.79 -6.89
C LEU A 271 6.17 35.23 -7.28
N ALA A 272 6.06 35.94 -8.40
CA ALA A 272 4.78 36.28 -9.01
C ALA A 272 4.03 35.02 -9.47
N LYS A 273 2.69 35.06 -9.49
CA LYS A 273 1.85 33.88 -9.83
C LYS A 273 2.03 33.42 -11.28
N ASP A 274 2.37 34.35 -12.16
CA ASP A 274 2.62 34.17 -13.59
C ASP A 274 4.11 34.03 -13.93
N ALA A 275 4.98 33.92 -12.93
CA ALA A 275 6.41 33.78 -13.17
C ALA A 275 6.74 32.51 -13.97
N TYR A 276 7.50 32.67 -15.05
CA TYR A 276 7.88 31.57 -15.93
C TYR A 276 8.86 30.63 -15.23
N THR A 277 8.35 29.51 -14.71
CA THR A 277 9.11 28.57 -13.85
C THR A 277 10.36 27.97 -14.52
N PRO A 278 10.38 27.62 -15.83
CA PRO A 278 11.58 27.08 -16.47
C PRO A 278 12.82 27.98 -16.34
N ASP A 279 12.65 29.29 -16.54
CA ASP A 279 13.74 30.28 -16.40
C ASP A 279 14.27 30.34 -14.96
N LEU A 280 13.35 30.32 -13.98
CA LEU A 280 13.68 30.33 -12.56
C LEU A 280 14.39 29.05 -12.10
N MET A 281 13.97 27.90 -12.66
CA MET A 281 14.64 26.61 -12.43
C MET A 281 16.07 26.66 -12.97
N ALA A 282 16.28 27.10 -14.21
CA ALA A 282 17.62 27.25 -14.78
C ALA A 282 18.50 28.29 -14.04
N ALA A 283 17.88 29.28 -13.39
CA ALA A 283 18.56 30.29 -12.58
C ALA A 283 18.91 29.83 -11.14
N SER A 284 18.42 28.67 -10.71
CA SER A 284 18.61 28.13 -9.35
C SER A 284 19.80 27.16 -9.27
N ASP A 285 20.33 26.91 -8.07
CA ASP A 285 21.38 25.91 -7.84
C ASP A 285 20.79 24.52 -7.54
N CYS A 286 19.61 24.48 -6.95
CA CYS A 286 18.83 23.26 -6.79
C CYS A 286 17.33 23.55 -6.67
N MET A 287 16.53 22.50 -6.76
CA MET A 287 15.09 22.53 -6.57
C MET A 287 14.69 21.72 -5.33
N LEU A 288 13.71 22.22 -4.57
CA LEU A 288 12.99 21.49 -3.54
C LEU A 288 11.50 21.45 -3.90
N GLY A 289 10.93 20.26 -4.03
CA GLY A 289 9.56 20.14 -4.50
C GLY A 289 8.98 18.73 -4.54
N LYS A 290 7.85 18.59 -5.23
CA LYS A 290 7.17 17.31 -5.44
C LYS A 290 7.40 16.79 -6.86
N ILE A 291 7.40 15.46 -7.03
CA ILE A 291 7.55 14.84 -8.34
C ILE A 291 6.27 15.03 -9.18
N GLY A 292 6.48 15.50 -10.41
CA GLY A 292 5.50 15.55 -11.48
C GLY A 292 6.21 15.69 -12.84
N TYR A 293 5.63 15.15 -13.90
CA TYR A 293 6.30 15.01 -15.20
C TYR A 293 6.97 16.31 -15.68
N GLY A 294 6.24 17.44 -15.69
CA GLY A 294 6.79 18.71 -16.19
C GLY A 294 7.99 19.22 -15.38
N THR A 295 7.93 19.12 -14.05
CA THR A 295 9.06 19.49 -13.18
C THR A 295 10.26 18.59 -13.40
N VAL A 296 10.03 17.28 -13.53
CA VAL A 296 11.08 16.30 -13.76
C VAL A 296 11.73 16.50 -15.12
N SER A 297 10.95 16.72 -16.18
CA SER A 297 11.48 16.91 -17.52
C SER A 297 12.33 18.18 -17.61
N GLU A 298 11.91 19.27 -16.96
CA GLU A 298 12.67 20.52 -16.87
C GLU A 298 13.94 20.38 -16.02
N ALA A 299 13.87 19.72 -14.85
CA ALA A 299 15.05 19.50 -14.01
C ALA A 299 16.12 18.68 -14.75
N LEU A 300 15.72 17.66 -15.49
CA LEU A 300 16.63 16.85 -16.32
C LEU A 300 17.23 17.66 -17.48
N ALA A 301 16.39 18.36 -18.23
CA ALA A 301 16.83 19.16 -19.39
C ALA A 301 17.82 20.26 -19.00
N TYR A 302 17.59 20.90 -17.85
CA TYR A 302 18.43 21.98 -17.34
C TYR A 302 19.50 21.53 -16.36
N LYS A 303 19.64 20.21 -16.14
CA LYS A 303 20.63 19.62 -15.24
C LYS A 303 20.60 20.23 -13.84
N LEU A 304 19.39 20.51 -13.33
CA LEU A 304 19.15 21.11 -12.03
C LEU A 304 18.98 20.01 -10.98
N PRO A 305 19.87 19.91 -9.97
CA PRO A 305 19.68 19.00 -8.85
C PRO A 305 18.31 19.18 -8.18
N PHE A 306 17.59 18.07 -8.01
CA PHE A 306 16.21 18.06 -7.52
C PHE A 306 16.11 17.26 -6.22
N VAL A 307 15.94 17.98 -5.12
CA VAL A 307 15.52 17.43 -3.83
C VAL A 307 14.01 17.26 -3.85
N PHE A 308 13.54 16.02 -3.85
CA PHE A 308 12.11 15.72 -3.95
C PHE A 308 11.58 15.03 -2.70
N VAL A 309 10.28 15.22 -2.45
CA VAL A 309 9.55 14.54 -1.39
C VAL A 309 8.49 13.62 -2.00
N ARG A 310 8.37 12.41 -1.45
CA ARG A 310 7.42 11.39 -1.93
C ARG A 310 5.97 11.82 -1.78
N ARG A 311 5.15 11.35 -2.71
CA ARG A 311 3.72 11.56 -2.76
C ARG A 311 2.98 10.26 -2.47
N ASP A 312 2.10 10.32 -1.48
CA ASP A 312 1.32 9.18 -1.07
C ASP A 312 0.22 8.89 -2.09
N TYR A 313 0.11 7.62 -2.46
CA TYR A 313 -0.89 7.10 -3.42
C TYR A 313 -0.81 7.72 -4.82
N PHE A 314 0.32 8.30 -5.22
CA PHE A 314 0.53 8.79 -6.58
C PHE A 314 1.29 7.78 -7.43
N ASN A 315 0.54 6.96 -8.17
CA ASN A 315 1.07 5.77 -8.86
C ASN A 315 2.08 6.05 -9.98
N GLU A 316 2.15 7.29 -10.48
CA GLU A 316 3.14 7.73 -11.49
C GLU A 316 4.53 7.99 -10.89
N GLU A 317 4.60 8.40 -9.61
CA GLU A 317 5.85 8.84 -8.97
C GLU A 317 7.02 7.86 -9.11
N PRO A 318 6.87 6.54 -8.89
CA PRO A 318 8.00 5.62 -8.94
C PRO A 318 8.74 5.64 -10.28
N PHE A 319 8.04 5.87 -11.39
CA PHE A 319 8.61 5.89 -12.74
C PHE A 319 9.37 7.19 -13.02
N LEU A 320 8.84 8.31 -12.55
CA LEU A 320 9.49 9.62 -12.67
C LEU A 320 10.71 9.74 -11.74
N ARG A 321 10.60 9.21 -10.52
CA ARG A 321 11.72 9.08 -9.58
C ARG A 321 12.87 8.30 -10.21
N ASN A 322 12.58 7.14 -10.82
CA ASN A 322 13.58 6.33 -11.49
C ASN A 322 14.34 7.14 -12.53
N MET A 323 13.61 7.94 -13.31
CA MET A 323 14.22 8.82 -14.29
C MET A 323 15.18 9.83 -13.64
N LEU A 324 14.80 10.50 -12.55
CA LEU A 324 15.70 11.42 -11.82
C LEU A 324 16.96 10.72 -11.29
N GLU A 325 16.80 9.53 -10.70
CA GLU A 325 17.90 8.78 -10.09
C GLU A 325 18.86 8.24 -11.17
N HIS A 326 18.32 7.69 -12.26
CA HIS A 326 19.10 7.17 -13.40
C HIS A 326 20.03 8.24 -14.00
N TYR A 327 19.57 9.48 -14.07
CA TYR A 327 20.36 10.61 -14.60
C TYR A 327 21.06 11.43 -13.51
N GLN A 328 21.24 10.89 -12.30
CA GLN A 328 21.94 11.53 -11.17
C GLN A 328 21.43 12.94 -10.84
N CYS A 329 20.12 13.15 -10.98
CA CYS A 329 19.46 14.44 -10.85
C CYS A 329 18.66 14.55 -9.54
N GLY A 330 18.26 13.44 -8.93
CA GLY A 330 17.36 13.43 -7.77
C GLY A 330 18.02 13.05 -6.44
N ILE A 331 17.59 13.69 -5.35
CA ILE A 331 17.76 13.22 -3.96
C ILE A 331 16.39 13.18 -3.30
N GLU A 332 16.08 12.05 -2.65
CA GLU A 332 14.88 11.92 -1.84
C GLU A 332 15.10 12.54 -0.45
N MET A 333 14.21 13.47 -0.07
CA MET A 333 14.03 13.93 1.31
C MET A 333 12.80 13.25 1.90
N ILE A 334 12.94 12.65 3.09
CA ILE A 334 11.80 12.05 3.79
C ILE A 334 10.82 13.13 4.24
N ARG A 335 9.52 12.81 4.27
CA ARG A 335 8.46 13.79 4.56
C ARG A 335 8.63 14.42 5.94
N ARG A 336 9.06 13.65 6.94
CA ARG A 336 9.40 14.15 8.30
C ARG A 336 10.38 15.32 8.25
N ASP A 337 11.46 15.20 7.49
CA ASP A 337 12.54 16.20 7.44
C ASP A 337 12.08 17.46 6.68
N LEU A 338 11.20 17.31 5.67
CA LEU A 338 10.51 18.44 5.06
C LEU A 338 9.69 19.22 6.09
N LEU A 339 8.86 18.51 6.87
CA LEU A 339 7.90 19.11 7.81
C LEU A 339 8.56 19.73 9.05
N THR A 340 9.68 19.14 9.51
CA THR A 340 10.44 19.61 10.67
C THR A 340 11.53 20.63 10.31
N GLY A 341 11.82 20.82 9.02
CA GLY A 341 12.78 21.82 8.54
C GLY A 341 14.22 21.36 8.49
N HIS A 342 14.50 20.06 8.55
CA HIS A 342 15.83 19.48 8.44
C HIS A 342 16.34 19.46 6.98
N TRP A 343 16.25 20.59 6.26
CA TRP A 343 16.53 20.65 4.81
C TRP A 343 18.02 20.77 4.49
N LYS A 344 18.79 21.44 5.37
CA LYS A 344 20.20 21.78 5.17
C LYS A 344 21.08 20.61 4.67
N PRO A 345 21.03 19.40 5.26
CA PRO A 345 21.82 18.25 4.77
C PRO A 345 21.52 17.89 3.31
N TYR A 346 20.24 17.91 2.94
CA TYR A 346 19.78 17.55 1.59
C TYR A 346 20.17 18.59 0.55
N LEU A 347 20.05 19.89 0.90
CA LEU A 347 20.41 21.00 0.01
C LEU A 347 21.92 21.03 -0.26
N LEU A 348 22.75 20.82 0.77
CA LEU A 348 24.21 20.74 0.60
C LEU A 348 24.61 19.51 -0.22
N ARG A 349 23.93 18.37 -0.04
CA ARG A 349 24.14 17.17 -0.87
C ARG A 349 23.75 17.40 -2.32
N ALA A 350 22.67 18.13 -2.59
CA ALA A 350 22.21 18.44 -3.95
C ALA A 350 23.28 19.15 -4.78
N LEU A 351 24.08 20.03 -4.17
CA LEU A 351 25.19 20.71 -4.85
C LEU A 351 26.33 19.78 -5.28
N THR A 352 26.39 18.56 -4.74
CA THR A 352 27.42 17.57 -5.11
C THR A 352 27.00 16.66 -6.25
N LEU A 353 25.71 16.68 -6.65
CA LEU A 353 25.21 15.89 -7.76
C LEU A 353 25.81 16.34 -9.10
N LYS A 354 25.89 15.40 -10.05
CA LYS A 354 26.33 15.67 -11.43
C LYS A 354 25.26 15.19 -12.41
N PRO A 355 24.15 15.93 -12.57
CA PRO A 355 23.07 15.52 -13.46
C PRO A 355 23.57 15.28 -14.90
N CYS A 356 23.24 14.12 -15.48
CA CYS A 356 23.88 13.61 -16.69
C CYS A 356 22.91 13.33 -17.85
N TYR A 357 21.75 13.99 -17.90
CA TYR A 357 20.81 13.84 -19.01
C TYR A 357 21.41 14.41 -20.31
N ASP A 358 21.53 13.56 -21.34
CA ASP A 358 22.15 13.85 -22.64
C ASP A 358 21.28 13.47 -23.85
N ARG A 359 20.07 12.95 -23.61
CA ARG A 359 19.12 12.56 -24.67
C ARG A 359 18.42 13.78 -25.29
N PRO A 360 17.80 13.63 -26.48
CA PRO A 360 17.07 14.73 -27.11
C PRO A 360 15.89 15.24 -26.25
N ILE A 361 15.68 16.56 -26.30
CA ILE A 361 14.62 17.29 -25.58
C ILE A 361 13.59 17.92 -26.51
N ASN A 362 13.60 17.56 -27.81
CA ASN A 362 12.67 18.07 -28.82
C ASN A 362 11.42 17.18 -28.97
N GLY A 363 10.96 16.57 -27.87
CA GLY A 363 9.82 15.65 -27.90
C GLY A 363 8.52 16.29 -28.40
N GLY A 364 8.33 17.59 -28.14
CA GLY A 364 7.16 18.34 -28.61
C GLY A 364 7.08 18.41 -30.14
N GLU A 365 8.21 18.69 -30.78
CA GLU A 365 8.36 18.73 -32.24
C GLU A 365 8.14 17.35 -32.87
N VAL A 366 8.80 16.31 -32.32
CA VAL A 366 8.68 14.94 -32.83
C VAL A 366 7.24 14.42 -32.71
N ALA A 367 6.58 14.68 -31.58
CA ALA A 367 5.19 14.31 -31.40
C ALA A 367 4.28 15.04 -32.40
N ALA A 368 4.44 16.35 -32.58
CA ALA A 368 3.66 17.13 -33.56
C ALA A 368 3.82 16.59 -34.98
N HIS A 369 5.04 16.21 -35.39
CA HIS A 369 5.30 15.64 -36.71
C HIS A 369 4.60 14.28 -36.92
N ILE A 370 4.65 13.38 -35.92
CA ILE A 370 3.96 12.08 -36.01
C ILE A 370 2.44 12.28 -36.05
N LEU A 371 1.90 13.23 -35.29
CA LEU A 371 0.48 13.58 -35.32
C LEU A 371 0.04 14.11 -36.69
N GLN A 372 0.83 15.00 -37.29
CA GLN A 372 0.60 15.50 -38.65
C GLN A 372 0.58 14.36 -39.67
N ASP A 373 1.59 13.51 -39.64
CA ASP A 373 1.69 12.34 -40.53
C ASP A 373 0.48 11.39 -40.38
N THR A 374 0.03 11.21 -39.14
CA THR A 374 -1.12 10.37 -38.84
C THR A 374 -2.39 10.99 -39.40
N ALA A 375 -2.61 12.29 -39.21
CA ALA A 375 -3.77 13.01 -39.74
C ALA A 375 -3.87 12.90 -41.27
N VAL A 376 -2.75 12.93 -42.00
CA VAL A 376 -2.73 12.77 -43.47
C VAL A 376 -2.84 11.31 -43.97
N GLY A 377 -3.06 10.34 -43.08
CA GLY A 377 -3.31 8.94 -43.46
C GLY A 377 -2.13 7.99 -43.36
N LYS A 378 -0.94 8.44 -42.90
CA LYS A 378 0.21 7.55 -42.71
C LYS A 378 -0.10 6.55 -41.59
N LYS A 379 0.19 5.28 -41.84
CA LYS A 379 0.03 4.19 -40.87
C LYS A 379 1.37 3.84 -40.27
N TYR A 380 1.43 3.86 -38.95
CA TYR A 380 2.63 3.48 -38.21
C TYR A 380 2.59 2.02 -37.72
N ILE A 381 1.41 1.37 -37.66
CA ILE A 381 1.22 0.07 -36.99
C ILE A 381 0.23 -0.85 -37.75
N SER A 382 0.34 -2.19 -37.58
CA SER A 382 -0.45 -3.20 -38.32
C SER A 382 -1.83 -3.50 -37.68
N GLY A 383 -2.93 -3.19 -38.38
CA GLY A 383 -4.31 -3.28 -37.85
C GLY A 383 -4.93 -4.69 -37.77
N LYS A 384 -4.38 -5.61 -36.98
CA LYS A 384 -4.83 -7.03 -36.94
C LYS A 384 -5.75 -7.45 -35.77
N LEU A 385 -6.26 -6.54 -34.92
CA LEU A 385 -7.00 -6.93 -33.69
C LEU A 385 -8.27 -6.11 -33.45
N SER A 386 -9.28 -6.74 -32.84
CA SER A 386 -10.55 -6.12 -32.44
C SER A 386 -10.48 -5.46 -31.05
N GLY A 387 -11.28 -4.41 -30.83
CA GLY A 387 -11.38 -3.68 -29.56
C GLY A 387 -11.72 -4.58 -28.36
N ALA A 388 -12.62 -5.55 -28.52
CA ALA A 388 -12.97 -6.50 -27.44
C ALA A 388 -11.78 -7.36 -26.96
N ARG A 389 -10.87 -7.72 -27.87
CA ARG A 389 -9.66 -8.48 -27.51
C ARG A 389 -8.64 -7.58 -26.80
N ARG A 390 -8.52 -6.32 -27.24
CA ARG A 390 -7.70 -5.29 -26.57
C ARG A 390 -8.20 -5.04 -25.15
N LEU A 391 -9.52 -4.90 -24.95
CA LEU A 391 -10.15 -4.75 -23.64
C LEU A 391 -9.84 -5.94 -22.72
N ARG A 392 -10.07 -7.17 -23.17
CA ARG A 392 -9.75 -8.38 -22.38
C ARG A 392 -8.28 -8.46 -21.98
N ASP A 393 -7.37 -8.13 -22.89
CA ASP A 393 -5.94 -8.16 -22.61
C ASP A 393 -5.54 -7.02 -21.63
N ALA A 394 -6.16 -5.83 -21.75
CA ALA A 394 -6.00 -4.71 -20.82
C ALA A 394 -6.51 -5.04 -19.39
N ILE A 395 -7.59 -5.81 -19.31
CA ILE A 395 -8.19 -6.32 -18.06
C ILE A 395 -7.24 -7.28 -17.35
N VAL A 396 -6.76 -8.28 -18.08
CA VAL A 396 -5.84 -9.30 -17.55
C VAL A 396 -4.54 -8.62 -17.09
N LEU A 397 -4.05 -7.67 -17.88
CA LEU A 397 -2.83 -6.94 -17.58
C LEU A 397 -3.05 -5.93 -16.44
N GLY A 398 -4.18 -5.23 -16.33
CA GLY A 398 -4.51 -4.35 -15.18
C GLY A 398 -4.51 -5.10 -13.84
N TYR A 399 -5.01 -6.34 -13.81
CA TYR A 399 -4.90 -7.24 -12.66
C TYR A 399 -3.44 -7.66 -12.38
N GLN A 400 -2.64 -7.88 -13.42
CA GLN A 400 -1.21 -8.22 -13.30
C GLN A 400 -0.34 -7.00 -12.93
N LEU A 401 -0.75 -5.78 -13.30
CA LEU A 401 0.01 -4.54 -13.12
C LEU A 401 -0.08 -3.96 -11.72
N GLN A 402 -1.05 -4.40 -10.92
CA GLN A 402 -0.98 -4.28 -9.45
C GLN A 402 0.27 -4.98 -8.86
N ARG A 403 1.03 -5.69 -9.69
CA ARG A 403 2.30 -6.36 -9.37
C ARG A 403 3.38 -6.07 -10.44
N ALA A 404 3.24 -5.01 -11.23
CA ALA A 404 4.13 -4.73 -12.34
C ALA A 404 5.58 -4.54 -11.87
N PRO A 405 6.55 -5.26 -12.45
CA PRO A 405 7.98 -5.03 -12.22
C PRO A 405 8.37 -3.70 -12.90
N GLY A 406 8.40 -2.66 -12.09
CA GLY A 406 8.88 -1.31 -12.43
C GLY A 406 9.19 -0.47 -11.18
N ARG A 407 9.05 -1.08 -9.99
CA ARG A 407 9.33 -0.51 -8.66
C ARG A 407 10.75 -0.80 -8.17
N ASP A 408 11.44 -1.76 -8.80
CA ASP A 408 12.80 -2.15 -8.43
C ASP A 408 13.80 -1.16 -9.02
N VAL A 409 14.10 -0.11 -8.26
CA VAL A 409 15.04 0.96 -8.63
C VAL A 409 15.97 1.15 -7.46
N GLY A 410 17.28 1.00 -7.64
CA GLY A 410 18.28 1.02 -6.55
C GLY A 410 18.14 2.24 -5.63
N ILE A 411 18.43 2.08 -4.32
CA ILE A 411 18.42 3.21 -3.39
C ILE A 411 19.56 4.16 -3.76
N PRO A 412 19.33 5.49 -3.77
CA PRO A 412 20.42 6.44 -3.93
C PRO A 412 21.57 6.19 -2.95
N GLU A 413 22.78 6.51 -3.37
CA GLU A 413 24.00 6.52 -2.52
C GLU A 413 23.79 7.25 -1.18
N TRP A 414 22.81 8.16 -1.10
CA TRP A 414 22.44 8.86 0.13
C TRP A 414 22.01 7.95 1.29
N TYR A 415 21.63 6.70 1.00
CA TYR A 415 21.31 5.67 1.99
C TYR A 415 22.39 4.58 2.08
N SER A 416 23.59 4.80 1.50
CA SER A 416 24.76 3.94 1.72
C SER A 416 25.58 4.44 2.93
N LEU A 417 26.68 3.75 3.26
CA LEU A 417 27.62 4.19 4.30
C LEU A 417 28.38 5.46 3.93
N SER A 418 28.73 6.23 4.95
CA SER A 418 29.70 7.32 4.87
C SER A 418 31.13 6.81 4.69
N GLU A 419 31.89 7.44 3.80
CA GLU A 419 33.28 7.07 3.50
C GLU A 419 34.22 7.15 4.73
N LYS A 420 33.87 7.96 5.74
CA LYS A 420 34.67 8.11 6.97
C LYS A 420 34.66 6.86 7.86
N GLU A 421 33.73 5.94 7.67
CA GLU A 421 33.63 4.66 8.40
C GLU A 421 34.24 3.48 7.63
N ILE A 422 34.70 3.71 6.39
CA ILE A 422 35.42 2.70 5.61
C ILE A 422 36.87 2.67 6.12
N GLY A 423 37.09 1.94 7.21
CA GLY A 423 38.41 1.40 7.52
C GLY A 423 38.83 0.42 6.42
N VAL A 424 39.38 0.94 5.32
CA VAL A 424 39.92 0.15 4.21
C VAL A 424 41.07 -0.72 4.76
N ARG A 425 40.79 -1.99 5.06
CA ARG A 425 41.82 -3.01 4.86
C ARG A 425 42.03 -3.11 3.34
N PRO A 426 43.27 -3.10 2.84
CA PRO A 426 43.51 -3.29 1.42
C PRO A 426 42.84 -4.59 0.98
N ALA A 427 42.18 -4.57 -0.18
CA ALA A 427 41.71 -5.77 -0.84
C ALA A 427 42.84 -6.80 -0.81
N VAL A 428 42.67 -7.86 -0.01
CA VAL A 428 43.53 -9.03 -0.12
C VAL A 428 43.40 -9.48 -1.56
N ALA A 429 44.53 -9.48 -2.29
CA ALA A 429 44.60 -9.91 -3.67
C ALA A 429 43.79 -11.21 -3.84
N PRO A 430 43.07 -11.40 -4.97
CA PRO A 430 42.23 -12.57 -5.15
C PRO A 430 43.12 -13.80 -5.05
N ALA A 431 43.12 -14.45 -3.89
CA ALA A 431 43.70 -15.77 -3.75
C ALA A 431 42.90 -16.63 -4.71
N SER A 432 43.57 -17.10 -5.76
CA SER A 432 43.03 -18.00 -6.76
C SER A 432 42.48 -19.25 -6.07
N ARG A 433 41.24 -19.20 -5.59
CA ARG A 433 40.53 -20.38 -5.10
C ARG A 433 40.21 -21.22 -6.33
N ARG A 434 41.02 -22.28 -6.51
CA ARG A 434 40.62 -23.43 -7.32
C ARG A 434 39.27 -23.90 -6.78
N ILE A 435 38.22 -23.67 -7.55
CA ILE A 435 36.91 -24.29 -7.35
C ILE A 435 37.11 -25.78 -7.67
N ASN A 436 37.50 -26.56 -6.67
CA ASN A 436 37.28 -28.00 -6.71
C ASN A 436 35.88 -28.24 -6.15
N GLY A 437 35.05 -28.89 -6.96
CA GLY A 437 33.62 -28.98 -6.77
C GLY A 437 33.17 -29.78 -5.55
N SER A 438 32.30 -29.17 -4.77
CA SER A 438 31.03 -29.73 -4.30
C SER A 438 30.15 -28.56 -3.88
N ALA A 439 28.87 -28.58 -4.24
CA ALA A 439 27.90 -27.56 -3.87
C ALA A 439 27.67 -27.55 -2.33
N GLY A 440 28.50 -26.80 -1.61
CA GLY A 440 28.29 -26.47 -0.19
C GLY A 440 27.34 -25.27 -0.07
N SER A 441 26.41 -25.34 0.88
CA SER A 441 25.37 -24.34 1.11
C SER A 441 25.92 -23.08 1.79
N SER A 442 25.65 -21.90 1.24
CA SER A 442 26.17 -20.58 1.67
C SER A 442 25.68 -20.04 3.02
N PHE A 443 24.90 -20.80 3.80
CA PHE A 443 24.61 -20.44 5.20
C PHE A 443 25.73 -20.88 6.16
N GLU A 444 26.69 -21.68 5.67
CA GLU A 444 27.88 -22.10 6.43
C GLU A 444 28.81 -20.94 6.83
N ASP A 445 28.56 -19.72 6.34
CA ASP A 445 29.33 -18.53 6.67
C ASP A 445 29.07 -18.03 8.12
N PHE A 446 27.98 -18.45 8.76
CA PHE A 446 27.68 -18.11 10.16
C PHE A 446 27.95 -19.28 11.12
N GLU A 447 28.50 -18.97 12.29
CA GLU A 447 28.50 -19.83 13.47
C GLU A 447 27.22 -19.58 14.28
N ILE A 448 26.48 -20.64 14.63
CA ILE A 448 25.32 -20.56 15.52
C ILE A 448 25.82 -20.76 16.95
N LEU A 449 25.87 -19.68 17.71
CA LEU A 449 26.33 -19.65 19.10
C LEU A 449 25.22 -20.06 20.09
N HIS A 450 23.95 -19.87 19.71
CA HIS A 450 22.77 -20.27 20.47
C HIS A 450 21.59 -20.54 19.55
N GLY A 451 20.72 -21.47 19.95
CA GLY A 451 19.49 -21.82 19.25
C GLY A 451 19.67 -22.94 18.22
N ASP A 452 18.57 -23.32 17.58
CA ASP A 452 18.52 -24.36 16.54
C ASP A 452 17.63 -23.86 15.39
N MET A 453 18.05 -24.10 14.15
CA MET A 453 17.26 -23.80 12.95
C MET A 453 16.03 -24.69 12.81
N GLN A 454 15.94 -25.78 13.57
CA GLN A 454 14.83 -26.75 13.60
C GLN A 454 14.51 -27.37 12.22
N GLY A 455 15.50 -27.41 11.32
CA GLY A 455 15.34 -27.89 9.93
C GLY A 455 14.45 -27.02 9.05
N LEU A 456 14.16 -25.78 9.45
CA LEU A 456 13.25 -24.87 8.74
C LEU A 456 13.95 -24.22 7.54
N THR A 457 13.44 -24.49 6.33
CA THR A 457 14.05 -24.04 5.07
C THR A 457 13.99 -22.52 4.86
N ASP A 458 12.94 -21.86 5.36
CA ASP A 458 12.81 -20.41 5.36
C ASP A 458 13.89 -19.72 6.22
N THR A 459 14.26 -20.34 7.34
CA THR A 459 15.31 -19.86 8.23
C THR A 459 16.69 -20.00 7.59
N MET A 460 16.95 -21.13 6.92
CA MET A 460 18.18 -21.32 6.12
C MET A 460 18.26 -20.31 4.96
N ALA A 461 17.14 -20.03 4.29
CA ALA A 461 17.06 -19.02 3.24
C ALA A 461 17.28 -17.60 3.77
N PHE A 462 16.74 -17.27 4.95
CA PHE A 462 16.97 -15.99 5.61
C PHE A 462 18.45 -15.80 5.97
N LEU A 463 19.09 -16.79 6.59
CA LEU A 463 20.52 -16.75 6.91
C LEU A 463 21.40 -16.64 5.65
N THR A 464 21.01 -17.31 4.57
CA THR A 464 21.67 -17.16 3.26
C THR A 464 21.49 -15.75 2.68
N SER A 465 20.33 -15.14 2.85
CA SER A 465 20.09 -13.75 2.44
C SER A 465 20.93 -12.78 3.27
N LEU A 466 21.06 -13.05 4.57
CA LEU A 466 21.91 -12.28 5.49
C LEU A 466 23.40 -12.42 5.12
N SER A 467 23.86 -13.61 4.74
CA SER A 467 25.26 -13.79 4.29
C SER A 467 25.53 -13.14 2.93
N GLY A 468 24.52 -13.11 2.06
CA GLY A 468 24.55 -12.36 0.80
C GLY A 468 24.70 -10.84 0.96
N LEU A 469 24.59 -10.28 2.16
CA LEU A 469 24.89 -8.86 2.41
C LEU A 469 26.41 -8.57 2.40
N VAL A 470 27.27 -9.60 2.47
CA VAL A 470 28.68 -9.50 2.87
C VAL A 470 29.67 -9.64 1.71
N GLY A 471 29.21 -9.88 0.48
CA GLY A 471 30.11 -10.02 -0.66
C GLY A 471 29.49 -9.63 -2.00
N ASN A 472 30.31 -9.11 -2.91
CA ASN A 472 30.01 -9.11 -4.33
C ASN A 472 30.00 -10.56 -4.81
N ASP A 473 28.88 -11.27 -4.67
CA ASP A 473 28.70 -12.55 -5.36
C ASP A 473 28.41 -12.26 -6.84
N PRO A 474 29.35 -12.55 -7.77
CA PRO A 474 29.16 -12.29 -9.20
C PRO A 474 28.05 -13.13 -9.83
N ARG A 475 27.42 -14.05 -9.08
CA ARG A 475 26.27 -14.86 -9.53
C ARG A 475 24.93 -14.23 -9.15
N ILE A 476 24.92 -13.22 -8.29
CA ILE A 476 23.71 -12.44 -7.98
C ILE A 476 23.65 -11.31 -9.02
N PRO A 477 22.58 -11.20 -9.83
CA PRO A 477 22.46 -10.14 -10.82
C PRO A 477 22.69 -8.75 -10.18
N GLU A 478 23.44 -7.86 -10.84
CA GLU A 478 23.74 -6.48 -10.42
C GLU A 478 22.51 -5.60 -10.13
N LYS A 479 21.28 -6.11 -10.31
CA LYS A 479 20.07 -5.52 -9.76
C LYS A 479 20.07 -5.67 -8.24
N GLN A 480 20.81 -4.79 -7.57
CA GLN A 480 20.73 -4.56 -6.14
C GLN A 480 19.26 -4.32 -5.77
N SER A 481 18.65 -5.25 -5.04
CA SER A 481 17.40 -4.95 -4.31
C SER A 481 17.72 -3.80 -3.37
N ARG A 482 16.89 -2.76 -3.43
CA ARG A 482 17.03 -1.52 -2.67
C ARG A 482 17.45 -1.77 -1.22
N GLU A 483 16.71 -2.68 -0.62
CA GLU A 483 16.79 -2.97 0.79
C GLU A 483 18.09 -3.68 1.13
N ARG A 484 18.67 -4.47 0.21
CA ARG A 484 19.96 -5.13 0.43
C ARG A 484 21.10 -4.13 0.57
N THR A 485 21.11 -3.07 -0.24
CA THR A 485 22.12 -2.00 -0.11
C THR A 485 21.99 -1.29 1.24
N ALA A 486 20.77 -0.93 1.65
CA ALA A 486 20.54 -0.35 2.97
C ALA A 486 20.84 -1.32 4.13
N ALA A 487 20.60 -2.62 3.96
CA ALA A 487 20.85 -3.65 4.97
C ALA A 487 22.33 -4.03 5.08
N SER A 488 23.12 -3.92 4.01
CA SER A 488 24.54 -4.30 3.97
C SER A 488 25.41 -3.56 4.99
N VAL A 489 24.87 -2.48 5.56
CA VAL A 489 25.57 -1.58 6.46
C VAL A 489 25.01 -1.61 7.88
N LEU A 490 23.91 -2.32 8.11
CA LEU A 490 23.24 -2.39 9.42
C LEU A 490 24.07 -3.12 10.46
N PHE A 491 24.79 -4.16 10.05
CA PHE A 491 25.43 -5.10 10.95
C PHE A 491 26.96 -5.01 10.89
N ASP A 492 27.59 -5.09 12.06
CA ASP A 492 28.97 -5.52 12.21
C ASP A 492 29.00 -7.05 12.37
N LEU A 493 29.62 -7.73 11.42
CA LEU A 493 29.55 -9.17 11.29
C LEU A 493 30.49 -9.90 12.25
N GLU A 494 31.52 -9.19 12.74
CA GLU A 494 32.42 -9.70 13.77
C GLU A 494 31.73 -9.76 15.14
N GLU A 495 30.61 -9.03 15.29
CA GLU A 495 29.80 -8.97 16.51
C GLU A 495 28.55 -9.88 16.41
N ASP A 496 27.92 -10.10 17.57
CA ASP A 496 26.76 -10.97 17.67
C ASP A 496 25.53 -10.36 16.98
N ILE A 497 24.81 -11.19 16.22
CA ILE A 497 23.50 -10.87 15.64
C ILE A 497 22.48 -11.84 16.23
N TYR A 498 21.32 -11.30 16.63
CA TYR A 498 20.22 -12.09 17.17
C TYR A 498 19.12 -12.19 16.11
N VAL A 499 18.65 -13.41 15.86
CA VAL A 499 17.60 -13.67 14.87
C VAL A 499 16.39 -14.32 15.56
N ALA A 500 15.23 -13.69 15.45
CA ALA A 500 13.97 -14.28 15.87
C ALA A 500 13.07 -14.57 14.66
N ARG A 501 12.12 -15.49 14.85
CA ARG A 501 11.16 -15.92 13.82
C ARG A 501 9.77 -16.00 14.44
N ALA A 502 8.74 -15.54 13.73
CA ALA A 502 7.35 -15.72 14.12
C ALA A 502 6.46 -15.99 12.89
N PRO A 503 5.63 -17.05 12.88
CA PRO A 503 4.77 -17.37 11.75
C PRO A 503 3.55 -16.45 11.63
N GLY A 504 2.95 -16.41 10.45
CA GLY A 504 1.57 -15.97 10.29
C GLY A 504 0.59 -17.00 10.87
N ARG A 505 -0.71 -16.83 10.61
CA ARG A 505 -1.74 -17.78 11.07
C ARG A 505 -2.92 -17.93 10.11
N LEU A 506 -3.54 -19.09 10.15
CA LEU A 506 -4.80 -19.40 9.51
C LEU A 506 -5.89 -19.54 10.58
N ASP A 507 -6.97 -18.77 10.45
CA ASP A 507 -8.13 -18.88 11.32
C ASP A 507 -9.00 -20.06 10.87
N VAL A 508 -8.84 -21.20 11.55
CA VAL A 508 -9.60 -22.41 11.26
C VAL A 508 -11.03 -22.28 11.75
N MET A 509 -11.24 -21.84 12.99
CA MET A 509 -12.56 -21.52 13.57
C MET A 509 -12.44 -20.40 14.62
N GLY A 510 -13.46 -19.55 14.73
CA GLY A 510 -13.46 -18.42 15.67
C GLY A 510 -13.78 -17.08 15.01
N GLY A 511 -13.37 -16.89 13.75
CA GLY A 511 -13.76 -15.73 12.97
C GLY A 511 -13.36 -14.41 13.63
N ILE A 512 -14.31 -13.47 13.68
CA ILE A 512 -14.16 -12.14 14.33
C ILE A 512 -14.61 -12.14 15.80
N ALA A 513 -14.76 -13.31 16.43
CA ALA A 513 -15.21 -13.39 17.82
C ALA A 513 -14.06 -13.15 18.83
N ASP A 514 -12.89 -12.74 18.37
CA ASP A 514 -11.67 -12.55 19.15
C ASP A 514 -11.77 -11.44 20.21
N TYR A 515 -12.36 -10.29 19.89
CA TYR A 515 -12.60 -9.24 20.89
C TYR A 515 -13.78 -9.54 21.83
N SER A 516 -14.59 -10.54 21.49
CA SER A 516 -15.84 -10.85 22.22
C SER A 516 -15.70 -11.93 23.28
N GLY A 517 -14.49 -12.46 23.49
CA GLY A 517 -14.15 -13.45 24.51
C GLY A 517 -14.29 -14.92 24.09
N SER A 518 -14.59 -15.20 22.82
CA SER A 518 -14.83 -16.57 22.33
C SER A 518 -13.62 -17.49 22.47
N LEU A 519 -13.87 -18.79 22.57
CA LEU A 519 -12.91 -19.82 22.18
C LEU A 519 -12.64 -19.72 20.67
N VAL A 520 -11.37 -19.85 20.28
CA VAL A 520 -10.94 -19.88 18.88
C VAL A 520 -9.96 -21.03 18.65
N LEU A 521 -9.85 -21.50 17.40
CA LEU A 521 -8.91 -22.54 16.97
C LEU A 521 -8.07 -22.03 15.80
N GLN A 522 -6.80 -21.77 16.08
CA GLN A 522 -5.90 -21.12 15.14
C GLN A 522 -4.73 -22.01 14.76
N MET A 523 -4.34 -22.00 13.50
CA MET A 523 -3.19 -22.78 13.02
C MET A 523 -2.05 -21.83 12.64
N PRO A 524 -0.84 -21.94 13.22
CA PRO A 524 0.31 -21.21 12.71
C PRO A 524 0.65 -21.74 11.31
N ILE A 525 0.75 -20.87 10.32
CA ILE A 525 1.13 -21.28 8.96
C ILE A 525 2.64 -21.51 8.88
N ARG A 526 3.09 -22.06 7.75
CA ARG A 526 4.53 -22.25 7.52
C ARG A 526 5.25 -20.93 7.29
N GLU A 527 4.63 -20.02 6.54
CA GLU A 527 5.19 -18.72 6.20
C GLU A 527 5.41 -17.88 7.48
N ALA A 528 6.57 -17.23 7.57
CA ALA A 528 6.98 -16.52 8.77
C ALA A 528 7.75 -15.23 8.47
N CYS A 529 7.80 -14.38 9.49
CA CYS A 529 8.68 -13.23 9.56
C CYS A 529 9.94 -13.59 10.34
N HIS A 530 11.08 -13.17 9.82
CA HIS A 530 12.38 -13.21 10.46
C HIS A 530 12.84 -11.79 10.75
N VAL A 531 13.37 -11.58 11.94
CA VAL A 531 13.96 -10.31 12.36
C VAL A 531 15.38 -10.57 12.85
N ALA A 532 16.35 -9.93 12.21
CA ALA A 532 17.72 -9.85 12.70
C ALA A 532 17.93 -8.50 13.41
N ILE A 533 18.55 -8.52 14.59
CA ILE A 533 18.85 -7.33 15.38
C ILE A 533 20.28 -7.38 15.90
N GLN A 534 20.91 -6.21 15.95
CA GLN A 534 22.18 -5.99 16.62
C GLN A 534 22.14 -4.67 17.41
N ARG A 535 22.69 -4.72 18.63
CA ARG A 535 22.95 -3.53 19.45
C ARG A 535 24.31 -2.96 19.10
N SER A 536 24.46 -1.64 19.15
CA SER A 536 25.78 -1.00 19.02
C SER A 536 25.88 0.22 19.91
N ASP A 537 27.10 0.53 20.35
CA ASP A 537 27.40 1.80 20.99
C ASP A 537 27.07 2.94 20.00
N PRO A 538 26.37 4.01 20.41
CA PRO A 538 26.00 5.12 19.52
C PRO A 538 27.18 5.74 18.76
N ILE A 539 28.39 5.66 19.30
CA ILE A 539 29.63 6.18 18.68
C ILE A 539 30.16 5.23 17.60
N LYS A 540 29.90 3.92 17.74
CA LYS A 540 30.39 2.87 16.82
C LYS A 540 29.36 2.47 15.78
N GLN A 541 28.12 2.95 15.90
CA GLN A 541 27.06 2.61 14.97
C GLN A 541 27.40 3.06 13.56
N LYS A 542 27.25 2.14 12.61
CA LYS A 542 27.32 2.40 11.18
C LYS A 542 26.07 3.16 10.74
N LEU A 543 26.24 4.38 10.25
CA LEU A 543 25.10 5.24 9.87
C LEU A 543 24.98 5.41 8.35
N TRP A 544 23.74 5.46 7.86
CA TRP A 544 23.47 5.92 6.50
C TRP A 544 23.92 7.38 6.33
N LYS A 545 24.36 7.79 5.13
CA LYS A 545 24.85 9.17 4.89
C LYS A 545 23.85 10.23 5.35
N HIS A 546 22.56 10.04 5.09
CA HIS A 546 21.53 11.00 5.53
C HIS A 546 21.38 11.04 7.05
N THR A 547 21.39 9.89 7.72
CA THR A 547 21.33 9.79 9.19
C THR A 547 22.56 10.41 9.84
N GLN A 548 23.76 10.09 9.32
CA GLN A 548 25.01 10.66 9.80
C GLN A 548 25.02 12.19 9.63
N ALA A 549 24.49 12.70 8.51
CA ALA A 549 24.41 14.13 8.26
C ALA A 549 23.46 14.87 9.24
N ARG A 550 22.48 14.18 9.84
CA ARG A 550 21.66 14.72 10.95
C ARG A 550 22.41 14.71 12.28
N GLN A 551 23.14 13.64 12.60
CA GLN A 551 23.87 13.51 13.88
C GLN A 551 24.94 14.57 14.10
N LEU A 552 25.64 14.97 13.03
CA LEU A 552 26.70 16.00 13.09
C LEU A 552 26.22 17.35 13.65
N ALA A 553 24.90 17.57 13.76
CA ALA A 553 24.31 18.74 14.41
C ALA A 553 24.09 18.58 15.94
N ASN A 554 23.86 17.36 16.44
CA ASN A 554 23.35 17.09 17.80
C ASN A 554 24.25 16.21 18.68
N GLY A 555 25.37 15.68 18.15
CA GLY A 555 26.24 14.74 18.86
C GLY A 555 25.79 13.28 18.73
N ALA A 556 26.54 12.34 19.33
CA ALA A 556 26.22 10.91 19.26
C ALA A 556 25.03 10.58 20.18
N VAL A 557 23.87 10.31 19.58
CA VAL A 557 22.64 9.87 20.26
C VAL A 557 22.30 8.44 19.84
N PRO A 558 21.66 7.63 20.70
CA PRO A 558 21.19 6.29 20.30
C PRO A 558 20.15 6.37 19.19
N ILE A 559 20.35 5.60 18.11
CA ILE A 559 19.49 5.62 16.92
C ILE A 559 18.93 4.23 16.67
N LEU A 560 17.64 4.19 16.33
CA LEU A 560 16.97 3.03 15.77
C LEU A 560 17.03 3.12 14.24
N GLN A 561 17.61 2.12 13.59
CA GLN A 561 17.60 1.95 12.12
C GLN A 561 16.92 0.63 11.77
N ILE A 562 15.96 0.70 10.86
CA ILE A 562 15.15 -0.44 10.43
C ILE A 562 15.20 -0.53 8.91
N VAL A 563 15.55 -1.70 8.40
CA VAL A 563 15.35 -2.08 7.00
C VAL A 563 14.29 -3.16 6.96
N SER A 564 13.32 -3.03 6.06
CA SER A 564 12.30 -4.06 5.85
C SER A 564 12.29 -4.52 4.40
N PHE A 565 12.55 -5.81 4.21
CA PHE A 565 12.49 -6.44 2.91
C PHE A 565 11.06 -6.51 2.36
N GLY A 566 10.90 -6.45 1.04
CA GLY A 566 9.61 -6.57 0.35
C GLY A 566 8.80 -5.26 0.19
N SER A 567 9.41 -4.10 0.46
CA SER A 567 8.85 -2.77 0.18
C SER A 567 8.56 -2.55 -1.30
N GLU A 568 9.24 -3.26 -2.21
CA GLU A 568 8.98 -3.20 -3.66
C GLU A 568 7.53 -3.63 -4.01
N LEU A 569 6.88 -4.40 -3.14
CA LEU A 569 5.51 -4.91 -3.31
C LEU A 569 4.43 -4.01 -2.69
N SER A 570 4.81 -2.92 -2.00
CA SER A 570 3.88 -1.98 -1.35
C SER A 570 4.36 -0.54 -1.49
N ASN A 571 3.51 0.46 -1.23
CA ASN A 571 3.93 1.87 -1.38
C ASN A 571 4.78 2.37 -0.18
N ARG A 572 5.30 1.46 0.64
CA ARG A 572 6.05 1.77 1.87
C ARG A 572 7.51 2.11 1.60
N ALA A 573 8.15 2.83 2.51
CA ALA A 573 9.59 3.06 2.48
C ALA A 573 10.36 1.77 2.86
N PRO A 574 11.50 1.46 2.24
CA PRO A 574 12.34 0.30 2.61
C PRO A 574 13.04 0.48 3.95
N THR A 575 13.25 1.73 4.35
CA THR A 575 14.04 2.12 5.52
C THR A 575 13.24 3.02 6.44
N PHE A 576 13.50 2.92 7.74
CA PHE A 576 13.05 3.84 8.76
C PHE A 576 14.20 4.11 9.73
N ASP A 577 14.28 5.33 10.23
CA ASP A 577 15.20 5.67 11.31
C ASP A 577 14.57 6.69 12.25
N MET A 578 15.03 6.71 13.50
CA MET A 578 14.69 7.74 14.47
C MET A 578 15.72 7.79 15.60
N ASP A 579 15.85 8.96 16.24
CA ASP A 579 16.58 9.08 17.49
C ASP A 579 15.72 8.44 18.60
N LEU A 580 16.31 7.60 19.45
CA LEU A 580 15.52 6.97 20.54
C LEU A 580 14.98 8.00 21.54
N SER A 581 15.57 9.19 21.61
CA SER A 581 15.04 10.32 22.39
C SER A 581 13.70 10.85 21.88
N ASP A 582 13.33 10.59 20.62
CA ASP A 582 11.99 10.96 20.09
C ASP A 582 10.87 10.22 20.83
N PHE A 583 11.17 9.09 21.50
CA PHE A 583 10.24 8.39 22.38
C PHE A 583 10.17 8.96 23.79
N MET A 584 10.87 10.04 24.09
CA MET A 584 10.97 10.62 25.44
C MET A 584 10.30 12.00 25.52
N ASP A 585 9.54 12.23 26.60
CA ASP A 585 9.04 13.52 27.04
C ASP A 585 9.69 13.84 28.40
N GLY A 586 10.88 14.45 28.35
CA GLY A 586 11.78 14.52 29.50
C GLY A 586 12.31 13.13 29.87
N ASP A 587 12.12 12.71 31.12
CA ASP A 587 12.60 11.41 31.62
C ASP A 587 11.59 10.25 31.44
N LYS A 588 10.44 10.51 30.82
CA LYS A 588 9.37 9.52 30.65
C LYS A 588 9.11 9.20 29.19
N PRO A 589 8.69 7.97 28.86
CA PRO A 589 8.23 7.66 27.50
C PRO A 589 7.02 8.52 27.11
N ILE A 590 6.93 8.88 25.82
CA ILE A 590 5.74 9.55 25.27
C ILE A 590 4.49 8.66 25.40
N SER A 591 3.31 9.25 25.41
CA SER A 591 2.06 8.47 25.41
C SER A 591 1.85 7.73 24.08
N TYR A 592 1.06 6.66 24.10
CA TYR A 592 0.74 5.93 22.87
C TYR A 592 0.00 6.80 21.85
N GLU A 593 -0.80 7.77 22.28
CA GLU A 593 -1.49 8.73 21.40
C GLU A 593 -0.49 9.61 20.65
N LYS A 594 0.53 10.15 21.35
CA LYS A 594 1.61 10.92 20.72
C LYS A 594 2.39 10.07 19.72
N ALA A 595 2.66 8.81 20.05
CA ALA A 595 3.33 7.87 19.15
C ALA A 595 2.48 7.55 17.90
N LYS A 596 1.17 7.31 18.08
CA LYS A 596 0.23 7.10 16.99
C LYS A 596 0.18 8.31 16.07
N GLU A 597 0.13 9.52 16.62
CA GLU A 597 0.22 10.76 15.87
C GLU A 597 1.54 10.85 15.09
N TYR A 598 2.68 10.59 15.73
CA TYR A 598 4.00 10.59 15.09
C TYR A 598 4.06 9.67 13.87
N PHE A 599 3.69 8.39 14.03
CA PHE A 599 3.72 7.42 12.94
C PHE A 599 2.63 7.64 11.88
N SER A 600 1.61 8.44 12.16
CA SER A 600 0.57 8.79 11.19
C SER A 600 0.95 9.91 10.22
N GLN A 601 2.03 10.66 10.51
CA GLN A 601 2.45 11.82 9.71
C GLN A 601 2.98 11.45 8.32
N ASP A 602 3.60 10.27 8.19
CA ASP A 602 4.14 9.75 6.93
C ASP A 602 3.54 8.36 6.64
N PRO A 603 2.50 8.29 5.77
CA PRO A 603 1.87 7.03 5.37
C PRO A 603 2.86 6.00 4.82
N SER A 604 3.94 6.42 4.17
CA SER A 604 4.97 5.52 3.62
C SER A 604 5.82 4.86 4.72
N GLN A 605 5.89 5.46 5.90
CA GLN A 605 6.63 4.95 7.06
C GLN A 605 5.72 4.39 8.16
N LYS A 606 4.38 4.40 7.99
CA LYS A 606 3.43 3.88 8.98
C LYS A 606 3.71 2.42 9.39
N TRP A 607 4.29 1.62 8.50
CA TRP A 607 4.70 0.24 8.81
C TRP A 607 5.73 0.16 9.96
N ALA A 608 6.55 1.19 10.15
CA ALA A 608 7.56 1.23 11.20
C ALA A 608 6.92 1.23 12.60
N ALA A 609 5.66 1.66 12.74
CA ALA A 609 4.92 1.59 13.99
C ALA A 609 4.83 0.16 14.56
N TYR A 610 4.71 -0.86 13.71
CA TYR A 610 4.69 -2.27 14.11
C TYR A 610 6.03 -2.75 14.70
N VAL A 611 7.14 -2.10 14.32
CA VAL A 611 8.49 -2.49 14.71
C VAL A 611 9.00 -1.58 15.82
N ALA A 612 9.11 -0.28 15.56
CA ALA A 612 9.54 0.74 16.53
C ALA A 612 8.57 0.88 17.71
N GLY A 613 7.28 0.64 17.51
CA GLY A 613 6.30 0.66 18.61
C GLY A 613 6.56 -0.42 19.68
N THR A 614 7.21 -1.54 19.32
CA THR A 614 7.62 -2.56 20.30
C THR A 614 8.61 -2.00 21.33
N VAL A 615 9.49 -1.09 20.90
CA VAL A 615 10.46 -0.39 21.77
C VAL A 615 9.70 0.47 22.79
N LEU A 616 8.76 1.30 22.33
CA LEU A 616 7.97 2.16 23.19
C LEU A 616 7.11 1.37 24.19
N VAL A 617 6.50 0.25 23.76
CA VAL A 617 5.73 -0.63 24.64
C VAL A 617 6.63 -1.25 25.72
N LEU A 618 7.83 -1.71 25.38
CA LEU A 618 8.77 -2.23 26.38
C LEU A 618 9.24 -1.14 27.38
N MET A 619 9.45 0.09 26.91
CA MET A 619 9.76 1.23 27.78
C MET A 619 8.60 1.55 28.74
N THR A 620 7.38 1.53 28.24
CA THR A 620 6.17 1.94 28.97
C THR A 620 5.70 0.87 29.95
N GLU A 621 5.62 -0.38 29.50
CA GLU A 621 5.00 -1.47 30.24
C GLU A 621 5.98 -2.20 31.16
N LEU A 622 7.26 -2.29 30.75
CA LEU A 622 8.29 -3.02 31.48
C LEU A 622 9.41 -2.10 32.01
N GLY A 623 9.37 -0.80 31.75
CA GLY A 623 10.36 0.17 32.24
C GLY A 623 11.75 0.03 31.62
N VAL A 624 11.87 -0.65 30.48
CA VAL A 624 13.17 -0.91 29.83
C VAL A 624 13.81 0.41 29.36
N GLN A 625 15.10 0.58 29.66
CA GLN A 625 15.88 1.73 29.22
C GLN A 625 16.82 1.33 28.09
N PHE A 626 16.73 2.01 26.96
CA PHE A 626 17.53 1.74 25.76
C PHE A 626 18.60 2.82 25.60
N THR A 627 19.83 2.49 25.99
CA THR A 627 21.00 3.40 25.88
C THR A 627 21.88 3.10 24.67
N ASP A 628 21.68 1.95 24.03
CA ASP A 628 22.41 1.51 22.84
C ASP A 628 21.59 1.79 21.59
N SER A 629 22.27 1.96 20.47
CA SER A 629 21.63 2.00 19.15
C SER A 629 21.18 0.61 18.70
N MET A 630 20.17 0.56 17.84
CA MET A 630 19.59 -0.69 17.32
C MET A 630 19.55 -0.70 15.80
N SER A 631 20.14 -1.73 15.21
CA SER A 631 20.02 -2.05 13.78
C SER A 631 19.11 -3.25 13.60
N ILE A 632 18.00 -3.08 12.88
CA ILE A 632 16.97 -4.10 12.67
C ILE A 632 16.78 -4.39 11.18
N LEU A 633 16.83 -5.66 10.80
CA LEU A 633 16.43 -6.14 9.49
C LEU A 633 15.20 -7.04 9.61
N VAL A 634 14.12 -6.68 8.92
CA VAL A 634 12.88 -7.44 8.86
C VAL A 634 12.75 -8.11 7.49
N SER A 635 12.48 -9.41 7.44
CA SER A 635 12.16 -10.13 6.20
C SER A 635 11.00 -11.08 6.46
N SER A 636 9.91 -10.95 5.70
CA SER A 636 8.72 -11.77 5.90
C SER A 636 8.26 -12.43 4.61
N SER A 637 8.01 -13.73 4.69
CA SER A 637 7.30 -14.48 3.64
C SER A 637 5.80 -14.50 3.88
N VAL A 638 5.31 -13.94 5.00
CA VAL A 638 3.87 -13.81 5.29
C VAL A 638 3.31 -12.67 4.43
N PRO A 639 2.40 -12.95 3.48
CA PRO A 639 1.98 -11.93 2.54
C PRO A 639 1.09 -10.86 3.18
N GLU A 640 1.43 -9.60 2.90
CA GLU A 640 0.75 -8.42 3.46
C GLU A 640 -0.72 -8.32 3.00
N GLY A 641 -1.62 -8.10 3.95
CA GLY A 641 -3.03 -7.79 3.67
C GLY A 641 -3.84 -8.96 3.11
N LYS A 642 -3.41 -10.21 3.37
CA LYS A 642 -4.08 -11.44 2.90
C LYS A 642 -4.87 -12.20 3.97
N GLY A 643 -4.98 -11.64 5.17
CA GLY A 643 -5.77 -12.25 6.24
C GLY A 643 -5.08 -13.39 6.95
N VAL A 644 -3.74 -13.36 6.94
CA VAL A 644 -2.87 -14.39 7.53
C VAL A 644 -1.92 -13.83 8.60
N SER A 645 -2.26 -12.67 9.17
CA SER A 645 -1.55 -12.01 10.29
C SER A 645 -0.11 -11.61 10.02
N SER A 646 0.12 -10.92 8.90
CA SER A 646 1.44 -10.33 8.62
C SER A 646 1.86 -9.30 9.67
N SER A 647 0.93 -8.52 10.26
CA SER A 647 1.24 -7.54 11.30
C SER A 647 1.73 -8.21 12.59
N ALA A 648 0.91 -9.10 13.15
CA ALA A 648 1.28 -9.83 14.37
C ALA A 648 2.59 -10.63 14.22
N SER A 649 2.81 -11.25 13.06
CA SER A 649 4.07 -11.96 12.77
C SER A 649 5.29 -11.02 12.82
N VAL A 650 5.17 -9.79 12.31
CA VAL A 650 6.24 -8.79 12.38
C VAL A 650 6.45 -8.27 13.81
N GLU A 651 5.39 -7.96 14.54
CA GLU A 651 5.45 -7.49 15.93
C GLU A 651 6.09 -8.55 16.84
N VAL A 652 5.61 -9.79 16.77
CA VAL A 652 6.08 -10.90 17.62
C VAL A 652 7.52 -11.25 17.31
N ALA A 653 7.92 -11.31 16.03
CA ALA A 653 9.32 -11.55 15.67
C ALA A 653 10.23 -10.41 16.15
N THR A 654 9.81 -9.15 15.99
CA THR A 654 10.57 -7.98 16.44
C THR A 654 10.73 -7.97 17.95
N MET A 655 9.64 -8.13 18.69
CA MET A 655 9.65 -8.09 20.15
C MET A 655 10.45 -9.27 20.73
N SER A 656 10.39 -10.44 20.10
CA SER A 656 11.22 -11.60 20.47
C SER A 656 12.71 -11.33 20.23
N ALA A 657 13.06 -10.67 19.12
CA ALA A 657 14.45 -10.30 18.82
C ALA A 657 15.00 -9.28 19.82
N ILE A 658 14.21 -8.24 20.15
CA ILE A 658 14.57 -7.23 21.16
C ILE A 658 14.70 -7.87 22.54
N ALA A 659 13.74 -8.71 22.94
CA ALA A 659 13.81 -9.43 24.21
C ALA A 659 15.08 -10.30 24.29
N ALA A 660 15.42 -11.02 23.22
CA ALA A 660 16.61 -11.86 23.17
C ALA A 660 17.91 -11.05 23.28
N VAL A 661 18.06 -9.98 22.48
CA VAL A 661 19.30 -9.18 22.48
C VAL A 661 19.48 -8.43 23.80
N TYR A 662 18.40 -8.03 24.50
CA TYR A 662 18.40 -7.38 25.82
C TYR A 662 18.30 -8.32 27.03
N GLY A 663 18.25 -9.64 26.80
CA GLY A 663 18.16 -10.62 27.89
C GLY A 663 16.87 -10.50 28.71
N LEU A 664 15.79 -10.00 28.12
CA LEU A 664 14.49 -9.89 28.77
C LEU A 664 13.80 -11.25 28.77
N ASN A 665 13.40 -11.71 29.96
CA ASN A 665 12.66 -12.96 30.11
C ASN A 665 11.15 -12.69 30.06
N ILE A 666 10.57 -12.76 28.86
CA ILE A 666 9.14 -12.52 28.63
C ILE A 666 8.49 -13.83 28.17
N ALA A 667 7.44 -14.29 28.87
CA ALA A 667 6.72 -15.49 28.45
C ALA A 667 5.99 -15.25 27.11
N PRO A 668 5.86 -16.28 26.23
CA PRO A 668 5.26 -16.10 24.90
C PRO A 668 3.85 -15.48 24.92
N ARG A 669 3.05 -15.83 25.93
CA ARG A 669 1.72 -15.24 26.14
C ARG A 669 1.78 -13.75 26.40
N ASP A 670 2.65 -13.33 27.31
CA ASP A 670 2.75 -11.92 27.72
C ASP A 670 3.37 -11.09 26.59
N LEU A 671 4.32 -11.68 25.85
CA LEU A 671 4.87 -11.09 24.62
C LEU A 671 3.76 -10.83 23.58
N ALA A 672 2.85 -11.78 23.38
CA ALA A 672 1.72 -11.60 22.47
C ALA A 672 0.79 -10.45 22.92
N ILE A 673 0.54 -10.31 24.23
CA ILE A 673 -0.28 -9.23 24.79
C ILE A 673 0.39 -7.87 24.60
N LEU A 674 1.71 -7.78 24.80
CA LEU A 674 2.48 -6.57 24.53
C LEU A 674 2.45 -6.20 23.03
N CYS A 675 2.57 -7.19 22.14
CA CYS A 675 2.41 -6.96 20.69
C CYS A 675 1.01 -6.42 20.35
N GLN A 676 -0.04 -6.98 20.96
CA GLN A 676 -1.41 -6.48 20.75
C GLN A 676 -1.55 -5.00 21.16
N LYS A 677 -0.85 -4.55 22.20
CA LYS A 677 -0.82 -3.13 22.59
C LYS A 677 -0.18 -2.24 21.52
N VAL A 678 0.86 -2.72 20.83
CA VAL A 678 1.47 -2.01 19.69
C VAL A 678 0.40 -1.79 18.61
N GLU A 679 -0.28 -2.86 18.19
CA GLU A 679 -1.27 -2.79 17.12
C GLU A 679 -2.48 -1.91 17.50
N ASN A 680 -3.00 -2.04 18.72
CA ASN A 680 -4.17 -1.29 19.18
C ASN A 680 -3.87 0.19 19.43
N HIS A 681 -2.80 0.51 20.16
CA HIS A 681 -2.58 1.86 20.69
C HIS A 681 -1.66 2.72 19.82
N ILE A 682 -0.63 2.12 19.22
CA ILE A 682 0.37 2.85 18.43
C ILE A 682 -0.02 2.83 16.94
N VAL A 683 -0.31 1.66 16.39
CA VAL A 683 -0.75 1.54 14.98
C VAL A 683 -2.19 2.03 14.81
N GLY A 684 -3.03 1.77 15.81
CA GLY A 684 -4.43 2.18 15.85
C GLY A 684 -5.40 1.18 15.19
N ALA A 685 -5.02 -0.07 15.00
CA ALA A 685 -5.88 -1.11 14.45
C ALA A 685 -6.58 -1.87 15.60
N PRO A 686 -7.93 -1.92 15.65
CA PRO A 686 -8.67 -2.37 16.83
C PRO A 686 -8.78 -3.90 16.95
N CYS A 687 -7.67 -4.63 16.78
CA CYS A 687 -7.63 -6.09 16.73
C CYS A 687 -7.83 -6.78 18.10
N GLY A 688 -8.27 -8.04 18.08
CA GLY A 688 -8.13 -8.95 19.21
C GLY A 688 -6.73 -9.55 19.30
N VAL A 689 -6.51 -10.46 20.25
CA VAL A 689 -5.18 -11.00 20.60
C VAL A 689 -4.80 -12.28 19.84
N MET A 690 -5.76 -12.82 19.08
CA MET A 690 -5.69 -14.14 18.47
C MET A 690 -4.47 -14.32 17.55
N ASP A 691 -4.18 -13.27 16.78
CA ASP A 691 -3.11 -13.26 15.79
C ASP A 691 -1.74 -13.34 16.46
N GLN A 692 -1.48 -12.45 17.42
CA GLN A 692 -0.24 -12.41 18.20
C GLN A 692 -0.06 -13.69 19.02
N MET A 693 -1.13 -14.19 19.63
CA MET A 693 -1.05 -15.39 20.46
C MET A 693 -0.71 -16.63 19.63
N THR A 694 -1.29 -16.77 18.44
CA THR A 694 -0.97 -17.88 17.54
C THR A 694 0.46 -17.79 17.04
N SER A 695 0.91 -16.58 16.68
CA SER A 695 2.27 -16.33 16.24
C SER A 695 3.31 -16.62 17.34
N ALA A 696 2.99 -16.30 18.59
CA ALA A 696 3.90 -16.52 19.73
C ALA A 696 3.84 -17.95 20.30
N CYS A 697 2.65 -18.50 20.50
CA CYS A 697 2.43 -19.74 21.26
C CYS A 697 2.09 -20.97 20.40
N GLY A 698 1.92 -20.81 19.09
CA GLY A 698 1.55 -21.90 18.20
C GLY A 698 2.61 -23.02 18.11
N GLU A 699 2.17 -24.22 17.74
CA GLU A 699 3.07 -25.34 17.42
C GLU A 699 2.70 -25.97 16.09
N ALA A 700 3.70 -26.53 15.39
CA ALA A 700 3.47 -27.22 14.15
C ALA A 700 2.53 -28.42 14.33
N ASN A 701 1.62 -28.59 13.38
CA ASN A 701 0.60 -29.64 13.26
C ASN A 701 -0.42 -29.65 14.42
N LYS A 702 -0.62 -28.51 15.07
CA LYS A 702 -1.62 -28.33 16.13
C LYS A 702 -2.45 -27.06 15.90
N LEU A 703 -3.69 -27.09 16.35
CA LEU A 703 -4.54 -25.90 16.48
C LEU A 703 -4.36 -25.33 17.90
N LEU A 704 -4.01 -24.06 18.01
CA LEU A 704 -4.01 -23.32 19.26
C LEU A 704 -5.47 -23.05 19.66
N ALA A 705 -5.92 -23.72 20.71
CA ALA A 705 -7.20 -23.45 21.34
C ALA A 705 -7.00 -22.41 22.44
N MET A 706 -7.62 -21.24 22.29
CA MET A 706 -7.51 -20.17 23.27
C MET A 706 -8.82 -19.43 23.47
N VAL A 707 -9.04 -18.95 24.69
CA VAL A 707 -10.11 -17.99 25.00
C VAL A 707 -9.51 -16.60 24.87
N CYS A 708 -10.05 -15.78 23.97
CA CYS A 708 -9.43 -14.52 23.61
C CYS A 708 -9.49 -13.45 24.71
N GLN A 709 -10.35 -13.63 25.71
CA GLN A 709 -10.42 -12.77 26.89
C GLN A 709 -10.56 -13.65 28.14
N PRO A 710 -9.58 -13.70 29.06
CA PRO A 710 -8.45 -12.79 29.24
C PRO A 710 -7.15 -13.24 28.51
N ALA A 711 -7.24 -13.64 27.24
CA ALA A 711 -6.12 -14.14 26.44
C ALA A 711 -5.47 -15.40 27.05
N GLU A 712 -6.24 -16.45 27.27
CA GLU A 712 -5.79 -17.69 27.90
C GLU A 712 -5.67 -18.83 26.88
N VAL A 713 -4.46 -19.36 26.72
CA VAL A 713 -4.23 -20.59 25.94
C VAL A 713 -4.78 -21.76 26.75
N LYS A 714 -5.77 -22.47 26.21
CA LYS A 714 -6.38 -23.64 26.86
C LYS A 714 -5.58 -24.89 26.57
N GLU A 715 -5.28 -25.14 25.29
CA GLU A 715 -4.51 -26.30 24.87
C GLU A 715 -4.02 -26.18 23.42
N LEU A 716 -3.16 -27.11 23.02
CA LEU A 716 -2.74 -27.31 21.63
C LEU A 716 -3.37 -28.61 21.11
N VAL A 717 -4.40 -28.49 20.26
CA VAL A 717 -5.17 -29.62 19.73
C VAL A 717 -4.44 -30.20 18.52
N SER A 718 -3.98 -31.46 18.62
CA SER A 718 -3.32 -32.14 17.49
C SER A 718 -4.24 -32.28 16.28
N ILE A 719 -3.74 -31.91 15.10
CA ILE A 719 -4.45 -32.16 13.83
C ILE A 719 -4.27 -33.65 13.48
N PRO A 720 -5.35 -34.43 13.30
CA PRO A 720 -5.24 -35.84 12.93
C PRO A 720 -4.50 -36.01 11.59
N THR A 721 -3.64 -37.02 11.48
CA THR A 721 -2.74 -37.19 10.33
C THR A 721 -3.44 -37.41 9.00
N HIS A 722 -4.70 -37.85 9.01
CA HIS A 722 -5.54 -38.03 7.82
C HIS A 722 -6.31 -36.77 7.43
N ILE A 723 -6.21 -35.68 8.19
CA ILE A 723 -6.84 -34.37 7.93
C ILE A 723 -5.77 -33.35 7.55
N ARG A 724 -6.10 -32.44 6.63
CA ARG A 724 -5.26 -31.30 6.28
C ARG A 724 -6.10 -30.04 6.10
N PHE A 725 -5.49 -28.90 6.41
CA PHE A 725 -6.02 -27.57 6.13
C PHE A 725 -5.19 -26.87 5.07
N TRP A 726 -5.85 -26.12 4.20
CA TRP A 726 -5.22 -25.22 3.21
C TRP A 726 -5.79 -23.83 3.36
N GLY A 727 -4.94 -22.81 3.20
CA GLY A 727 -5.38 -21.43 2.99
C GLY A 727 -5.34 -21.08 1.50
N LEU A 728 -6.36 -20.41 0.98
CA LEU A 728 -6.43 -19.93 -0.41
C LEU A 728 -6.65 -18.42 -0.43
N ASP A 729 -5.66 -17.65 -0.86
CA ASP A 729 -5.78 -16.20 -1.01
C ASP A 729 -6.69 -15.84 -2.19
N SER A 730 -7.73 -15.03 -1.96
CA SER A 730 -8.66 -14.55 -2.99
C SER A 730 -8.04 -13.53 -3.96
N GLY A 731 -6.89 -12.96 -3.63
CA GLY A 731 -6.28 -11.86 -4.38
C GLY A 731 -6.79 -10.49 -3.94
N ILE A 732 -7.95 -10.43 -3.30
CA ILE A 732 -8.54 -9.22 -2.74
C ILE A 732 -7.84 -8.92 -1.41
N ARG A 733 -7.19 -7.76 -1.31
CA ARG A 733 -6.65 -7.29 -0.02
C ARG A 733 -7.79 -7.02 0.94
N HIS A 734 -7.58 -7.27 2.22
CA HIS A 734 -8.47 -6.72 3.24
C HIS A 734 -8.52 -5.21 3.06
N SER A 735 -9.63 -4.70 2.54
CA SER A 735 -9.90 -3.27 2.50
C SER A 735 -10.54 -2.91 3.83
N VAL A 736 -10.04 -1.86 4.47
CA VAL A 736 -10.71 -1.21 5.61
C VAL A 736 -12.00 -0.49 5.15
N GLY A 737 -12.62 -0.92 4.03
CA GLY A 737 -13.62 -0.19 3.25
C GLY A 737 -14.89 -0.97 2.87
N GLY A 738 -15.01 -2.25 3.24
CA GLY A 738 -16.32 -2.91 3.43
C GLY A 738 -16.60 -2.97 4.92
N THR A 739 -17.80 -2.57 5.39
CA THR A 739 -18.20 -2.40 6.81
C THR A 739 -17.04 -2.65 7.76
N ASP A 740 -16.23 -1.61 8.02
CA ASP A 740 -14.91 -1.83 8.61
C ASP A 740 -15.00 -2.71 9.86
N TYR A 741 -14.01 -3.59 10.08
CA TYR A 741 -13.95 -4.49 11.24
C TYR A 741 -14.23 -3.76 12.56
N GLY A 742 -13.83 -2.48 12.66
CA GLY A 742 -14.14 -1.61 13.79
C GLY A 742 -15.64 -1.37 13.97
N SER A 743 -16.40 -1.17 12.90
CA SER A 743 -17.85 -0.98 12.92
C SER A 743 -18.60 -2.25 13.30
N VAL A 744 -18.09 -3.42 12.90
CA VAL A 744 -18.63 -4.72 13.36
C VAL A 744 -18.34 -4.90 14.84
N ARG A 745 -17.14 -4.56 15.31
CA ARG A 745 -16.79 -4.53 16.73
C ARG A 745 -17.70 -3.57 17.51
N VAL A 746 -17.91 -2.34 17.04
CA VAL A 746 -18.85 -1.39 17.65
C VAL A 746 -20.25 -2.01 17.72
N GLY A 747 -20.76 -2.57 16.62
CA GLY A 747 -22.05 -3.27 16.57
C GLY A 747 -22.17 -4.42 17.57
N THR A 748 -21.12 -5.23 17.73
CA THR A 748 -21.06 -6.30 18.73
C THR A 748 -21.16 -5.74 20.15
N TYR A 749 -20.42 -4.69 20.48
CA TYR A 749 -20.44 -4.08 21.82
C TYR A 749 -21.74 -3.31 22.10
N MET A 750 -22.34 -2.68 21.09
CA MET A 750 -23.71 -2.14 21.16
C MET A 750 -24.68 -3.26 21.53
N GLY A 751 -24.63 -4.38 20.82
CA GLY A 751 -25.42 -5.59 21.11
C GLY A 751 -25.30 -6.08 22.55
N ARG A 752 -24.06 -6.17 23.05
CA ARG A 752 -23.78 -6.50 24.46
C ARG A 752 -24.46 -5.52 25.41
N LYS A 753 -24.40 -4.22 25.14
CA LYS A 753 -25.05 -3.19 25.96
C LYS A 753 -26.57 -3.34 25.96
N LEU A 754 -27.18 -3.61 24.80
CA LEU A 754 -28.62 -3.85 24.69
C LEU A 754 -29.05 -5.04 25.55
N ILE A 755 -28.33 -6.16 25.48
CA ILE A 755 -28.64 -7.35 26.28
C ILE A 755 -28.53 -7.06 27.78
N LYS A 756 -27.48 -6.35 28.21
CA LYS A 756 -27.30 -5.98 29.63
C LYS A 756 -28.43 -5.09 30.15
N CYS A 757 -28.84 -4.11 29.36
CA CYS A 757 -29.96 -3.23 29.70
C CYS A 757 -31.28 -4.02 29.75
N ALA A 758 -31.57 -4.83 28.73
CA ALA A 758 -32.77 -5.65 28.70
C ALA A 758 -32.85 -6.64 29.87
N ALA A 759 -31.73 -7.28 30.24
CA ALA A 759 -31.67 -8.13 31.42
C ALA A 759 -31.93 -7.35 32.72
N SER A 760 -31.39 -6.14 32.85
CA SER A 760 -31.61 -5.26 34.00
C SER A 760 -33.07 -4.80 34.12
N ASP A 761 -33.71 -4.51 32.98
CA ASP A 761 -35.12 -4.13 32.91
C ASP A 761 -36.02 -5.30 33.32
N LEU A 762 -35.71 -6.53 32.85
CA LEU A 762 -36.42 -7.75 33.24
C LEU A 762 -36.31 -8.00 34.75
N ILE A 763 -35.12 -7.81 35.36
CA ILE A 763 -34.96 -7.91 36.82
C ILE A 763 -35.86 -6.91 37.55
N SER A 764 -35.94 -5.67 37.04
CA SER A 764 -36.74 -4.60 37.64
C SER A 764 -38.25 -4.86 37.53
N GLN A 765 -38.69 -5.51 36.46
CA GLN A 765 -40.10 -5.88 36.24
C GLN A 765 -40.54 -7.08 37.10
N SER A 766 -39.62 -8.00 37.42
CA SER A 766 -39.91 -9.18 38.25
C SER A 766 -40.09 -8.86 39.75
N PHE A 767 -39.70 -7.66 40.21
CA PHE A 767 -39.86 -7.25 41.63
C PHE A 767 -40.43 -5.81 41.77
N PRO A 768 -41.76 -5.62 41.66
CA PRO A 768 -42.41 -4.45 42.23
C PRO A 768 -42.35 -4.52 43.75
N SER A 769 -42.15 -3.38 44.42
CA SER A 769 -41.82 -3.19 45.85
C SER A 769 -42.83 -3.68 46.91
N THR A 770 -43.53 -4.81 46.72
CA THR A 770 -44.56 -5.29 47.67
C THR A 770 -44.38 -6.78 48.00
N PRO A 771 -44.28 -7.16 49.29
CA PRO A 771 -44.11 -8.56 49.67
C PRO A 771 -45.46 -9.28 49.77
N THR A 772 -45.63 -10.37 49.02
CA THR A 772 -46.70 -11.35 49.27
C THR A 772 -46.12 -12.76 49.35
N GLN A 773 -46.46 -13.44 50.44
CA GLN A 773 -46.06 -14.80 50.80
C GLN A 773 -46.80 -15.85 49.95
N SER A 774 -46.09 -16.84 49.39
CA SER A 774 -46.18 -18.26 49.82
C SER A 774 -45.59 -19.27 48.81
N CYS A 775 -44.77 -20.18 49.36
CA CYS A 775 -44.53 -21.62 49.12
C CYS A 775 -43.87 -22.17 47.83
N ASP A 776 -42.63 -22.65 48.04
CA ASP A 776 -42.03 -23.97 47.72
C ASP A 776 -42.12 -24.55 46.29
N ALA A 777 -40.93 -24.76 45.70
CA ALA A 777 -40.56 -25.18 44.34
C ALA A 777 -40.57 -24.08 43.25
N SER A 778 -41.53 -23.15 43.24
CA SER A 778 -41.49 -21.99 42.33
C SER A 778 -40.37 -21.01 42.67
N GLU A 779 -40.05 -20.85 43.95
CA GLU A 779 -39.02 -19.92 44.43
C GLU A 779 -37.60 -20.29 43.94
N GLU A 780 -37.26 -21.58 43.80
CA GLU A 780 -35.94 -22.00 43.29
C GLU A 780 -35.80 -21.73 41.78
N TYR A 781 -36.86 -21.97 40.99
CA TYR A 781 -36.87 -21.66 39.56
C TYR A 781 -36.90 -20.15 39.29
N GLU A 782 -37.67 -19.39 40.06
CA GLU A 782 -37.67 -17.93 40.01
C GLU A 782 -36.31 -17.35 40.43
N LYS A 783 -35.71 -17.87 41.51
CA LYS A 783 -34.38 -17.49 41.95
C LYS A 783 -33.29 -17.82 40.92
N TYR A 784 -33.35 -19.00 40.29
CA TYR A 784 -32.44 -19.39 39.21
C TYR A 784 -32.59 -18.48 37.98
N GLY A 785 -33.83 -18.13 37.60
CA GLY A 785 -34.09 -17.18 36.53
C GLY A 785 -33.56 -15.77 36.84
N VAL A 786 -33.70 -15.32 38.09
CA VAL A 786 -33.18 -14.02 38.56
C VAL A 786 -31.66 -13.99 38.59
N ASP A 787 -31.01 -15.06 39.06
CA ASP A 787 -29.54 -15.14 39.09
C ASP A 787 -28.96 -15.23 37.67
N LEU A 788 -29.65 -15.93 36.76
CA LEU A 788 -29.33 -15.90 35.33
C LEU A 788 -29.43 -14.48 34.77
N LEU A 789 -30.54 -13.77 35.00
CA LEU A 789 -30.70 -12.38 34.55
C LEU A 789 -29.64 -11.45 35.15
N LYS A 790 -29.23 -11.62 36.42
CA LYS A 790 -28.12 -10.85 37.02
C LYS A 790 -26.80 -11.12 36.30
N SER A 791 -26.54 -12.36 35.91
CA SER A 791 -25.36 -12.71 35.12
C SER A 791 -25.39 -12.06 33.72
N GLU A 792 -26.57 -12.00 33.11
CA GLU A 792 -26.81 -11.36 31.80
C GLU A 792 -26.71 -9.82 31.89
N ALA A 793 -27.18 -9.22 32.98
CA ALA A 793 -27.05 -7.79 33.27
C ALA A 793 -25.59 -7.38 33.53
N SER A 794 -24.77 -8.30 34.03
CA SER A 794 -23.33 -8.11 34.28
C SER A 794 -22.44 -8.71 33.19
N LEU A 795 -23.02 -9.14 32.06
CA LEU A 795 -22.33 -9.84 30.98
C LEU A 795 -21.09 -9.08 30.50
N GLN A 796 -19.94 -9.73 30.61
CA GLN A 796 -18.65 -9.20 30.14
C GLN A 796 -18.44 -9.50 28.66
N TYR A 797 -18.80 -10.71 28.23
CA TYR A 797 -18.49 -11.27 26.92
C TYR A 797 -19.73 -11.95 26.33
N LEU A 798 -20.06 -11.66 25.06
CA LEU A 798 -21.24 -12.20 24.42
C LEU A 798 -21.18 -13.72 24.24
N CYS A 799 -19.98 -14.29 24.06
CA CYS A 799 -19.79 -15.73 23.96
C CYS A 799 -20.26 -16.52 25.19
N ASN A 800 -20.41 -15.86 26.35
CA ASN A 800 -20.90 -16.50 27.57
C ASN A 800 -22.42 -16.70 27.57
N LEU A 801 -23.14 -16.10 26.63
CA LEU A 801 -24.57 -16.30 26.46
C LEU A 801 -24.81 -17.49 25.51
N PRO A 802 -25.57 -18.53 25.90
CA PRO A 802 -25.80 -19.67 25.02
C PRO A 802 -26.82 -19.35 23.91
N PRO A 803 -26.70 -19.96 22.72
CA PRO A 803 -27.59 -19.68 21.58
C PRO A 803 -29.09 -19.78 21.87
N HIS A 804 -29.52 -20.82 22.59
CA HIS A 804 -30.94 -21.01 22.93
C HIS A 804 -31.48 -19.87 23.80
N ARG A 805 -30.65 -19.33 24.70
CA ARG A 805 -31.04 -18.25 25.60
C ARG A 805 -31.13 -16.93 24.84
N TYR A 806 -30.19 -16.67 23.95
CA TYR A 806 -30.23 -15.53 23.03
C TYR A 806 -31.51 -15.50 22.18
N GLU A 807 -31.85 -16.62 21.54
CA GLU A 807 -33.06 -16.72 20.69
C GLU A 807 -34.34 -16.52 21.50
N ALA A 808 -34.41 -17.11 22.69
CA ALA A 808 -35.61 -17.07 23.52
C ALA A 808 -35.86 -15.67 24.12
N ALA A 809 -34.80 -14.95 24.51
CA ALA A 809 -34.93 -13.74 25.33
C ALA A 809 -34.58 -12.43 24.63
N TYR A 810 -33.73 -12.43 23.61
CA TYR A 810 -33.13 -11.17 23.10
C TYR A 810 -33.19 -11.00 21.58
N ALA A 811 -33.13 -12.08 20.79
CA ALA A 811 -32.94 -12.01 19.34
C ALA A 811 -34.03 -11.20 18.60
N ARG A 812 -35.25 -11.18 19.12
CA ARG A 812 -36.38 -10.43 18.53
C ARG A 812 -36.25 -8.92 18.71
N ASP A 813 -35.69 -8.50 19.84
CA ASP A 813 -35.74 -7.10 20.29
C ASP A 813 -34.44 -6.34 19.95
N ILE A 814 -33.42 -7.04 19.43
CA ILE A 814 -32.20 -6.41 18.90
C ILE A 814 -32.45 -5.94 17.47
N PRO A 815 -32.25 -4.64 17.18
CA PRO A 815 -32.49 -4.08 15.84
C PRO A 815 -31.40 -4.52 14.86
N GLU A 816 -31.75 -4.59 13.58
CA GLU A 816 -30.78 -4.86 12.50
C GLU A 816 -29.71 -3.76 12.44
N PHE A 817 -30.15 -2.50 12.54
CA PHE A 817 -29.30 -1.30 12.51
C PHE A 817 -29.70 -0.31 13.59
N ILE A 818 -28.74 0.47 14.09
CA ILE A 818 -28.97 1.64 14.95
C ILE A 818 -27.99 2.75 14.57
N THR A 819 -28.42 4.01 14.66
CA THR A 819 -27.50 5.14 14.48
C THR A 819 -26.69 5.40 15.75
N GLY A 820 -25.48 5.96 15.61
CA GLY A 820 -24.64 6.31 16.74
C GLY A 820 -25.33 7.25 17.72
N ASP A 821 -25.96 8.31 17.21
CA ASP A 821 -26.74 9.28 17.99
C ASP A 821 -27.89 8.61 18.77
N GLU A 822 -28.71 7.79 18.10
CA GLU A 822 -29.83 7.08 18.73
C GLU A 822 -29.35 6.13 19.84
N PHE A 823 -28.25 5.41 19.61
CA PHE A 823 -27.67 4.54 20.62
C PHE A 823 -27.18 5.34 21.82
N MET A 824 -26.43 6.42 21.60
CA MET A 824 -25.84 7.22 22.66
C MET A 824 -26.88 7.94 23.51
N GLU A 825 -27.95 8.46 22.90
CA GLU A 825 -29.06 9.10 23.63
C GLU A 825 -29.72 8.13 24.61
N LYS A 826 -29.89 6.87 24.20
CA LYS A 826 -30.62 5.86 24.98
C LYS A 826 -29.75 5.04 25.94
N TYR A 827 -28.51 4.72 25.54
CA TYR A 827 -27.66 3.75 26.24
C TYR A 827 -26.30 4.31 26.69
N GLY A 828 -25.95 5.54 26.28
CA GLY A 828 -24.63 6.13 26.49
C GLY A 828 -23.57 5.47 25.61
N ASP A 829 -22.40 5.18 26.17
CA ASP A 829 -21.30 4.55 25.45
C ASP A 829 -21.42 3.01 25.37
N HIS A 830 -20.80 2.38 24.36
CA HIS A 830 -20.75 0.92 24.19
C HIS A 830 -19.73 0.24 25.11
N ASN A 831 -18.86 1.00 25.78
CA ASN A 831 -17.86 0.54 26.76
C ASN A 831 -16.84 -0.44 26.16
N ASP A 832 -16.27 -0.08 25.01
CA ASP A 832 -15.09 -0.71 24.44
C ASP A 832 -13.88 0.22 24.60
N ALA A 833 -12.73 -0.32 25.01
CA ALA A 833 -11.54 0.50 25.27
C ALA A 833 -10.79 0.92 23.99
N VAL A 834 -11.16 0.38 22.83
CA VAL A 834 -10.39 0.49 21.58
C VAL A 834 -11.15 1.21 20.47
N THR A 835 -12.50 1.19 20.49
CA THR A 835 -13.34 1.81 19.47
C THR A 835 -14.18 2.96 20.03
N VAL A 836 -14.57 3.89 19.16
CA VAL A 836 -15.42 5.05 19.48
C VAL A 836 -16.62 5.05 18.55
N ILE A 837 -17.79 5.42 19.07
CA ILE A 837 -19.02 5.56 18.28
C ILE A 837 -18.93 6.84 17.44
N ASP A 838 -19.12 6.73 16.13
CA ASP A 838 -19.37 7.87 15.26
C ASP A 838 -20.87 8.22 15.35
N PRO A 839 -21.22 9.42 15.85
CA PRO A 839 -22.61 9.82 16.06
C PRO A 839 -23.46 9.73 14.78
N LYS A 840 -22.86 10.05 13.63
CA LYS A 840 -23.57 10.17 12.35
C LYS A 840 -23.67 8.86 11.59
N ARG A 841 -22.99 7.80 12.06
CA ARG A 841 -22.93 6.52 11.37
C ARG A 841 -24.07 5.60 11.79
N SER A 842 -24.58 4.83 10.84
CA SER A 842 -25.47 3.70 11.10
C SER A 842 -24.65 2.42 11.23
N TYR A 843 -24.87 1.67 12.31
CA TYR A 843 -24.17 0.43 12.64
C TYR A 843 -25.09 -0.77 12.51
N SER A 844 -24.61 -1.87 11.92
CA SER A 844 -25.30 -3.17 12.06
C SER A 844 -25.10 -3.69 13.48
N VAL A 845 -26.16 -4.17 14.12
CA VAL A 845 -26.09 -4.62 15.53
C VAL A 845 -26.45 -6.09 15.67
N LYS A 846 -27.56 -6.54 15.09
CA LYS A 846 -28.06 -7.90 15.30
C LYS A 846 -27.11 -9.00 14.85
N ALA A 847 -26.62 -8.96 13.61
CA ALA A 847 -25.69 -9.96 13.11
C ALA A 847 -24.34 -9.96 13.88
N PRO A 848 -23.70 -8.80 14.13
CA PRO A 848 -22.51 -8.72 14.98
C PRO A 848 -22.71 -9.16 16.43
N THR A 849 -23.94 -9.07 16.98
CA THR A 849 -24.27 -9.61 18.31
C THR A 849 -24.41 -11.13 18.28
N ARG A 850 -25.11 -11.65 17.27
CA ARG A 850 -25.39 -13.07 17.08
C ARG A 850 -24.11 -13.87 16.79
N HIS A 851 -23.20 -13.32 16.00
CA HIS A 851 -21.99 -14.03 15.56
C HIS A 851 -21.19 -14.65 16.71
N PRO A 852 -20.69 -13.90 17.72
CA PRO A 852 -19.85 -14.47 18.77
C PRO A 852 -20.55 -15.51 19.67
N ILE A 853 -21.86 -15.37 19.87
CA ILE A 853 -22.69 -16.33 20.63
C ILE A 853 -22.68 -17.70 19.95
N TYR A 854 -22.98 -17.71 18.65
CA TYR A 854 -23.05 -18.95 17.89
C TYR A 854 -21.68 -19.48 17.50
N GLU A 855 -20.72 -18.59 17.26
CA GLU A 855 -19.36 -18.97 16.88
C GLU A 855 -18.66 -19.71 18.01
N ASN A 856 -18.83 -19.29 19.26
CA ASN A 856 -18.28 -20.03 20.40
C ASN A 856 -18.79 -21.49 20.42
N PHE A 857 -20.11 -21.68 20.24
CA PHE A 857 -20.71 -23.02 20.15
C PHE A 857 -20.14 -23.82 18.95
N ARG A 858 -20.02 -23.19 17.77
CA ARG A 858 -19.45 -23.84 16.59
C ARG A 858 -18.00 -24.27 16.81
N VAL A 859 -17.19 -23.44 17.47
CA VAL A 859 -15.79 -23.72 17.76
C VAL A 859 -15.67 -24.90 18.74
N GLU A 860 -16.47 -24.93 19.80
CA GLU A 860 -16.51 -26.04 20.76
C GLU A 860 -16.94 -27.35 20.07
N ALA A 861 -18.00 -27.31 19.26
CA ALA A 861 -18.45 -28.45 18.47
C ALA A 861 -17.38 -28.93 17.48
N PHE A 862 -16.74 -28.01 16.77
CA PHE A 862 -15.67 -28.32 15.82
C PHE A 862 -14.49 -28.99 16.53
N LYS A 863 -14.05 -28.44 17.67
CA LYS A 863 -12.98 -29.02 18.49
C LYS A 863 -13.31 -30.46 18.91
N ALA A 864 -14.51 -30.69 19.43
CA ALA A 864 -14.95 -32.01 19.86
C ALA A 864 -14.96 -33.01 18.69
N LEU A 865 -15.50 -32.59 17.54
CA LEU A 865 -15.56 -33.42 16.34
C LEU A 865 -14.19 -33.70 15.72
N LEU A 866 -13.27 -32.73 15.72
CA LEU A 866 -11.95 -32.87 15.10
C LEU A 866 -11.16 -34.03 15.70
N THR A 867 -11.24 -34.20 17.02
CA THR A 867 -10.56 -35.30 17.72
C THR A 867 -11.20 -36.67 17.47
N ALA A 868 -12.48 -36.72 17.10
CA ALA A 868 -13.26 -37.94 16.91
C ALA A 868 -13.43 -38.35 15.44
N ALA A 869 -13.15 -37.44 14.49
CA ALA A 869 -13.47 -37.61 13.08
C ALA A 869 -12.60 -38.69 12.41
N LYS A 870 -13.24 -39.81 12.05
CA LYS A 870 -12.65 -40.94 11.31
C LYS A 870 -13.42 -41.29 10.03
N THR A 871 -14.67 -40.82 9.90
CA THR A 871 -15.53 -41.09 8.73
C THR A 871 -15.78 -39.84 7.90
N ASP A 872 -16.20 -40.04 6.65
CA ASP A 872 -16.53 -38.95 5.73
C ASP A 872 -17.74 -38.13 6.22
N GLU A 873 -18.68 -38.74 6.94
CA GLU A 873 -19.81 -38.02 7.55
C GLU A 873 -19.34 -37.06 8.64
N GLN A 874 -18.38 -37.48 9.48
CA GLN A 874 -17.83 -36.62 10.54
C GLN A 874 -16.99 -35.48 9.94
N LEU A 875 -16.23 -35.75 8.88
CA LEU A 875 -15.50 -34.72 8.14
C LEU A 875 -16.48 -33.73 7.46
N SER A 876 -17.59 -34.23 6.93
CA SER A 876 -18.65 -33.38 6.36
C SER A 876 -19.29 -32.50 7.43
N ALA A 877 -19.50 -33.01 8.64
CA ALA A 877 -20.01 -32.21 9.76
C ALA A 877 -19.03 -31.10 10.19
N LEU A 878 -17.72 -31.37 10.22
CA LEU A 878 -16.71 -30.33 10.43
C LEU A 878 -16.78 -29.25 9.35
N GLY A 879 -16.89 -29.68 8.09
CA GLY A 879 -16.95 -28.76 6.97
C GLY A 879 -18.22 -27.91 6.95
N GLU A 880 -19.36 -28.47 7.37
CA GLU A 880 -20.62 -27.75 7.54
C GLU A 880 -20.50 -26.64 8.59
N LEU A 881 -19.81 -26.88 9.71
CA LEU A 881 -19.52 -25.84 10.71
C LEU A 881 -18.67 -24.70 10.12
N MET A 882 -17.73 -25.00 9.22
CA MET A 882 -16.96 -23.98 8.51
C MET A 882 -17.87 -23.15 7.59
N TYR A 883 -18.73 -23.77 6.78
CA TYR A 883 -19.67 -23.03 5.93
C TYR A 883 -20.61 -22.14 6.76
N GLN A 884 -21.14 -22.63 7.88
CA GLN A 884 -21.97 -21.84 8.78
C GLN A 884 -21.23 -20.64 9.38
N CYS A 885 -19.95 -20.81 9.74
CA CYS A 885 -19.09 -19.71 10.13
C CYS A 885 -18.98 -18.67 9.00
N HIS A 886 -18.69 -19.10 7.77
CA HIS A 886 -18.59 -18.21 6.61
C HIS A 886 -19.90 -17.43 6.34
N TYR A 887 -21.06 -18.07 6.40
CA TYR A 887 -22.34 -17.38 6.22
C TYR A 887 -22.63 -16.40 7.36
N SER A 888 -22.33 -16.78 8.61
CA SER A 888 -22.44 -15.88 9.76
C SER A 888 -21.52 -14.67 9.64
N TYR A 889 -20.35 -14.87 9.02
CA TYR A 889 -19.37 -13.84 8.74
C TYR A 889 -19.88 -12.83 7.69
N ASN A 890 -20.43 -13.35 6.59
CA ASN A 890 -21.02 -12.54 5.53
C ASN A 890 -22.23 -11.74 6.03
N ALA A 891 -23.03 -12.31 6.94
CA ALA A 891 -24.14 -11.61 7.58
C ALA A 891 -23.69 -10.40 8.43
N CYS A 892 -22.45 -10.38 8.91
CA CYS A 892 -21.86 -9.23 9.60
C CYS A 892 -21.37 -8.13 8.64
N GLY A 893 -21.50 -8.33 7.31
CA GLY A 893 -21.03 -7.39 6.28
C GLY A 893 -19.59 -7.59 5.83
N LEU A 894 -18.90 -8.61 6.36
CA LEU A 894 -17.47 -8.82 6.13
C LEU A 894 -17.15 -9.78 4.96
N GLY A 895 -18.14 -10.17 4.17
CA GLY A 895 -17.96 -11.03 2.99
C GLY A 895 -17.23 -10.34 1.83
N SER A 896 -16.83 -11.11 0.82
CA SER A 896 -16.29 -10.56 -0.44
C SER A 896 -16.51 -11.51 -1.61
N ASP A 897 -16.71 -10.97 -2.82
CA ASP A 897 -16.92 -11.79 -4.01
C ASP A 897 -15.81 -12.83 -4.25
N GLY A 898 -14.57 -12.49 -3.87
CA GLY A 898 -13.42 -13.37 -4.08
C GLY A 898 -13.40 -14.54 -3.10
N THR A 899 -13.63 -14.27 -1.81
CA THR A 899 -13.70 -15.32 -0.78
C THR A 899 -14.93 -16.21 -0.99
N ASP A 900 -16.08 -15.61 -1.30
CA ASP A 900 -17.33 -16.34 -1.52
C ASP A 900 -17.21 -17.25 -2.73
N ARG A 901 -16.56 -16.78 -3.82
CA ARG A 901 -16.28 -17.61 -4.99
C ARG A 901 -15.36 -18.78 -4.67
N LEU A 902 -14.31 -18.58 -3.86
CA LEU A 902 -13.44 -19.69 -3.45
C LEU A 902 -14.20 -20.72 -2.61
N VAL A 903 -15.02 -20.28 -1.65
CA VAL A 903 -15.87 -21.17 -0.85
C VAL A 903 -16.84 -21.96 -1.74
N ASN A 904 -17.50 -21.29 -2.69
CA ASN A 904 -18.41 -21.94 -3.64
C ASN A 904 -17.68 -22.96 -4.54
N LEU A 905 -16.46 -22.66 -4.99
CA LEU A 905 -15.65 -23.63 -5.77
C LEU A 905 -15.31 -24.87 -4.95
N VAL A 906 -15.03 -24.73 -3.65
CA VAL A 906 -14.82 -25.89 -2.75
C VAL A 906 -16.11 -26.71 -2.64
N GLN A 907 -17.27 -26.06 -2.44
CA GLN A 907 -18.58 -26.73 -2.40
C GLN A 907 -18.90 -27.47 -3.71
N GLU A 908 -18.63 -26.85 -4.87
CA GLU A 908 -18.83 -27.47 -6.19
C GLU A 908 -17.98 -28.74 -6.37
N ILE A 909 -16.72 -28.72 -5.91
CA ILE A 909 -15.85 -29.90 -5.96
C ILE A 909 -16.32 -30.96 -4.99
N GLN A 910 -16.67 -30.59 -3.76
CA GLN A 910 -17.20 -31.50 -2.74
C GLN A 910 -18.45 -32.26 -3.24
N HIS A 911 -19.34 -31.60 -3.97
CA HIS A 911 -20.59 -32.19 -4.47
C HIS A 911 -20.50 -32.74 -5.90
N ARG A 912 -19.31 -32.78 -6.51
CA ARG A 912 -19.15 -33.32 -7.87
C ARG A 912 -19.48 -34.81 -7.89
N LYS A 913 -20.34 -35.22 -8.84
CA LYS A 913 -20.59 -36.64 -9.10
C LYS A 913 -19.33 -37.31 -9.65
N THR A 914 -18.72 -38.19 -8.89
CA THR A 914 -17.61 -39.04 -9.32
C THR A 914 -18.13 -40.17 -10.23
N THR A 915 -17.37 -40.51 -11.28
CA THR A 915 -17.69 -41.59 -12.23
C THR A 915 -17.48 -42.99 -11.64
N SER A 916 -16.77 -43.10 -10.50
CA SER A 916 -16.58 -44.35 -9.76
C SER A 916 -17.54 -44.41 -8.56
N GLN A 917 -18.28 -45.51 -8.41
CA GLN A 917 -19.22 -45.73 -7.30
C GLN A 917 -18.53 -45.88 -5.91
N HIS A 918 -17.21 -45.71 -5.82
CA HIS A 918 -16.41 -45.99 -4.63
C HIS A 918 -15.54 -44.82 -4.15
N GLU A 919 -15.59 -43.64 -4.78
CA GLU A 919 -14.83 -42.48 -4.32
C GLU A 919 -15.73 -41.40 -3.71
N GLY A 920 -15.71 -41.30 -2.38
CA GLY A 920 -16.31 -40.21 -1.61
C GLY A 920 -15.56 -38.88 -1.76
N PRO A 921 -16.07 -37.80 -1.13
CA PRO A 921 -15.46 -36.47 -1.19
C PRO A 921 -14.06 -36.45 -0.57
N SER A 922 -13.22 -35.55 -1.07
CA SER A 922 -11.85 -35.34 -0.58
C SER A 922 -11.69 -33.99 0.14
N LEU A 923 -12.45 -32.97 -0.26
CA LEU A 923 -12.63 -31.69 0.44
C LEU A 923 -14.02 -31.67 1.11
N PHE A 924 -14.11 -31.07 2.29
CA PHE A 924 -15.33 -31.16 3.12
C PHE A 924 -15.92 -29.81 3.52
N GLY A 925 -15.12 -28.75 3.58
CA GLY A 925 -15.59 -27.44 4.04
C GLY A 925 -14.62 -26.32 3.77
N ALA A 926 -15.15 -25.10 3.75
CA ALA A 926 -14.34 -23.90 3.61
C ALA A 926 -14.97 -22.69 4.30
N LYS A 927 -14.13 -21.76 4.77
CA LYS A 927 -14.55 -20.45 5.28
C LYS A 927 -13.50 -19.37 5.08
N ILE A 928 -13.94 -18.13 5.00
CA ILE A 928 -13.06 -16.95 5.08
C ILE A 928 -12.24 -16.95 6.39
N THR A 929 -11.00 -16.47 6.35
CA THR A 929 -10.07 -16.33 7.49
C THR A 929 -9.62 -14.87 7.66
N GLY A 930 -9.38 -14.45 8.90
CA GLY A 930 -8.86 -13.11 9.23
C GLY A 930 -9.96 -12.05 9.37
N GLY A 931 -9.60 -10.77 9.20
CA GLY A 931 -10.47 -9.61 9.51
C GLY A 931 -11.54 -9.24 8.47
N GLY A 932 -11.66 -9.98 7.36
CA GLY A 932 -12.77 -9.85 6.39
C GLY A 932 -12.66 -8.77 5.32
N SER A 933 -13.67 -8.68 4.45
CA SER A 933 -13.71 -7.76 3.31
C SER A 933 -12.57 -8.00 2.30
N GLY A 934 -12.25 -9.29 2.08
CA GLY A 934 -11.14 -9.78 1.28
C GLY A 934 -10.39 -10.91 1.99
N GLY A 935 -9.16 -11.20 1.54
CA GLY A 935 -8.25 -12.12 2.24
C GLY A 935 -8.24 -13.53 1.72
N SER A 936 -8.10 -14.47 2.65
CA SER A 936 -7.93 -15.89 2.35
C SER A 936 -9.14 -16.72 2.81
N VAL A 937 -9.22 -17.95 2.32
CA VAL A 937 -10.21 -18.97 2.71
C VAL A 937 -9.47 -20.18 3.29
N CYS A 938 -9.82 -20.61 4.50
CA CYS A 938 -9.39 -21.88 5.08
C CYS A 938 -10.28 -23.01 4.54
N VAL A 939 -9.67 -24.09 4.06
CA VAL A 939 -10.32 -25.29 3.50
C VAL A 939 -9.90 -26.51 4.31
N ILE A 940 -10.84 -27.40 4.63
CA ILE A 940 -10.57 -28.70 5.27
C ILE A 940 -10.76 -29.85 4.27
N GLY A 941 -9.86 -30.83 4.32
CA GLY A 941 -9.89 -32.01 3.46
C GLY A 941 -9.11 -33.19 4.03
N LYS A 942 -9.17 -34.32 3.32
CA LYS A 942 -8.31 -35.48 3.59
C LYS A 942 -6.86 -35.13 3.28
N ASN A 943 -5.94 -35.58 4.11
CA ASN A 943 -4.51 -35.51 3.82
C ASN A 943 -4.14 -36.53 2.72
N SER A 944 -4.43 -36.20 1.47
CA SER A 944 -4.28 -37.08 0.31
C SER A 944 -3.84 -36.32 -0.94
N LEU A 945 -3.21 -37.02 -1.89
CA LEU A 945 -2.81 -36.43 -3.18
C LEU A 945 -4.01 -35.87 -3.95
N LYS A 946 -5.14 -36.58 -3.94
CA LYS A 946 -6.39 -36.16 -4.59
C LYS A 946 -6.86 -34.79 -4.09
N SER A 947 -6.80 -34.55 -2.78
CA SER A 947 -7.18 -33.26 -2.20
C SER A 947 -6.25 -32.14 -2.64
N SER A 948 -4.94 -32.38 -2.71
CA SER A 948 -3.98 -31.41 -3.27
C SER A 948 -4.23 -31.12 -4.75
N GLU A 949 -4.58 -32.13 -5.55
CA GLU A 949 -4.95 -31.95 -6.97
C GLU A 949 -6.24 -31.14 -7.13
N GLU A 950 -7.24 -31.38 -6.29
CA GLU A 950 -8.50 -30.62 -6.26
C GLU A 950 -8.27 -29.16 -5.84
N ILE A 951 -7.41 -28.89 -4.86
CA ILE A 951 -6.99 -27.51 -4.50
C ILE A 951 -6.33 -26.82 -5.70
N PHE A 952 -5.47 -27.51 -6.44
CA PHE A 952 -4.85 -26.97 -7.65
C PHE A 952 -5.87 -26.73 -8.78
N GLU A 953 -6.89 -27.59 -8.89
CA GLU A 953 -8.02 -27.38 -9.79
C GLU A 953 -8.78 -26.09 -9.42
N ILE A 954 -9.06 -25.85 -8.13
CA ILE A 954 -9.68 -24.61 -7.65
C ILE A 954 -8.84 -23.40 -8.04
N GLN A 955 -7.52 -23.44 -7.79
CA GLN A 955 -6.63 -22.35 -8.19
C GLN A 955 -6.71 -22.04 -9.68
N LYS A 956 -6.71 -23.06 -10.55
CA LYS A 956 -6.83 -22.90 -12.00
C LYS A 956 -8.17 -22.33 -12.42
N ARG A 957 -9.28 -22.83 -11.85
CA ARG A 957 -10.64 -22.32 -12.11
C ARG A 957 -10.78 -20.87 -11.67
N TYR A 958 -10.27 -20.55 -10.48
CA TYR A 958 -10.27 -19.18 -9.97
C TYR A 958 -9.43 -18.25 -10.86
N LYS A 959 -8.23 -18.68 -11.29
CA LYS A 959 -7.40 -17.93 -12.25
C LYS A 959 -8.08 -17.74 -13.60
N ALA A 960 -8.75 -18.75 -14.12
CA ALA A 960 -9.47 -18.63 -15.38
C ALA A 960 -10.62 -17.61 -15.29
N ALA A 961 -11.30 -17.55 -14.14
CA ALA A 961 -12.41 -16.63 -13.91
C ALA A 961 -11.97 -15.20 -13.57
N THR A 962 -10.85 -15.03 -12.85
CA THR A 962 -10.46 -13.73 -12.26
C THR A 962 -9.14 -13.17 -12.78
N GLY A 963 -8.34 -13.97 -13.49
CA GLY A 963 -6.94 -13.67 -13.82
C GLY A 963 -5.97 -13.90 -12.66
N TYR A 964 -6.47 -14.08 -11.43
CA TYR A 964 -5.66 -14.26 -10.22
C TYR A 964 -5.39 -15.73 -9.92
N LEU A 965 -4.12 -16.11 -9.73
CA LEU A 965 -3.78 -17.42 -9.18
C LEU A 965 -3.71 -17.30 -7.66
N PRO A 966 -4.62 -17.95 -6.89
CA PRO A 966 -4.57 -17.92 -5.43
C PRO A 966 -3.22 -18.36 -4.88
N ILE A 967 -2.72 -17.70 -3.84
CA ILE A 967 -1.60 -18.25 -3.05
C ILE A 967 -2.18 -19.37 -2.19
N VAL A 968 -1.51 -20.52 -2.18
CA VAL A 968 -1.88 -21.65 -1.31
C VAL A 968 -0.97 -21.63 -0.09
N PHE A 969 -1.57 -21.52 1.08
CA PHE A 969 -0.91 -21.74 2.36
C PHE A 969 -1.09 -23.21 2.72
N GLU A 970 0.01 -23.93 2.83
CA GLU A 970 0.02 -25.35 3.16
C GLU A 970 1.09 -25.65 4.20
N GLY A 971 0.72 -26.48 5.18
CA GLY A 971 1.57 -26.83 6.30
C GLY A 971 1.52 -25.81 7.44
N SER A 972 2.27 -26.10 8.49
CA SER A 972 2.33 -25.32 9.72
C SER A 972 3.76 -25.26 10.23
N SER A 973 4.05 -24.32 11.13
CA SER A 973 5.38 -24.15 11.72
C SER A 973 5.28 -23.78 13.22
N PRO A 974 6.38 -23.92 13.99
CA PRO A 974 6.39 -23.47 15.38
C PRO A 974 6.21 -21.95 15.48
N GLY A 975 5.50 -21.52 16.52
CA GLY A 975 5.43 -20.14 16.97
C GLY A 975 6.75 -19.64 17.58
N ALA A 976 6.86 -18.34 17.80
CA ALA A 976 8.10 -17.69 18.26
C ALA A 976 8.62 -18.26 19.59
N GLY A 977 7.73 -18.57 20.54
CA GLY A 977 8.12 -19.16 21.82
C GLY A 977 8.74 -20.55 21.69
N LYS A 978 8.28 -21.35 20.72
CA LYS A 978 8.84 -22.68 20.44
C LYS A 978 10.10 -22.61 19.58
N PHE A 979 10.19 -21.62 18.70
CA PHE A 979 11.39 -21.35 17.92
C PHE A 979 12.55 -20.85 18.80
N GLY A 980 12.25 -19.97 19.75
CA GLY A 980 13.25 -19.26 20.55
C GLY A 980 13.92 -18.15 19.74
N TYR A 981 15.24 -18.13 19.74
CA TYR A 981 16.04 -17.23 18.91
C TYR A 981 17.37 -17.90 18.53
N LEU A 982 17.97 -17.42 17.45
CA LEU A 982 19.34 -17.75 17.10
C LEU A 982 20.25 -16.61 17.54
N LYS A 983 21.39 -16.96 18.14
CA LYS A 983 22.52 -16.05 18.28
C LYS A 983 23.57 -16.49 17.28
N ILE A 984 23.92 -15.63 16.34
CA ILE A 984 24.85 -15.96 15.26
C ILE A 984 26.00 -14.96 15.21
N ARG A 985 27.14 -15.42 14.69
CA ARG A 985 28.31 -14.59 14.42
C ARG A 985 28.97 -15.06 13.13
N TRP A 986 29.56 -14.15 12.36
CA TRP A 986 30.26 -14.54 11.14
C TRP A 986 31.48 -15.41 11.46
N ARG A 987 31.69 -16.50 10.70
CA ARG A 987 32.86 -17.35 10.85
C ARG A 987 34.09 -16.59 10.36
N SER A 988 34.93 -16.16 11.29
CA SER A 988 36.26 -15.63 10.98
C SER A 988 37.07 -16.75 10.30
N ALA A 989 37.59 -16.49 9.10
CA ALA A 989 38.42 -17.44 8.37
C ALA A 989 39.79 -17.64 9.02
#